data_AF-A0AAP0QYS7-F1
#
_entry.id   AF-A0AAP0QYS7-F1
#
_cell.length_a   1.000
_cell.length_b   1.000
_cell.length_c   1.000
_cell.angle_alpha   90.00
_cell.angle_beta   90.00
_cell.angle_gamma   90.00
#
_symmetry.space_group_name_H-M   'P 1'
#
loop_
_entity.id
_entity.type
_entity.pdbx_description
1 polymer ?
#
loop_
_entity_poly.entity_id
_entity_poly.type
_entity_poly.pdbx_seq_one_letter_code
_entity_poly.pdbx_strand_id
1 'polypeptide(L)'
;MGKTIQVFGFPAGVTAEAVKDFLESKTGGGTVYALKLRTPKKGVGRLYAIVQFTTKEAADTIISLACRTEKLWYGRSYLNARRMEQDTVPRPRTFMHTMEHIELHFGCKISNKKFAVLWRGVNVTVNFGFGMRKINFLLSHLGEEYRLELDYENIWEIELHCPRWQMTKYLLIQLLGAPRIFQKGIRSPDLLYESPVFNFFKEVPDDQWVRTTDFTPSNFIGQSTGLCMELPYRLELPDFKENFAYYKESEDRFVLETGSAYSRSLDLVPIVGPPDGIALPYEILFKINLLVQNGCVAGPLLDSNFYRLVDPYRAPVSISCIEHALDKLYHLKECCYEPSRWLTDQYRKYMTSRSKPSSPAISLDDGLVYVHRVQVTPSRVYFCGPEINVSNRVLRHFRRDIDNFLRISFIDEDLDKIHSTDLSPRGSSATDITRTRIYTRILSTLRNGILIGDRKFEFLAFSSSQLRESSAWMFASRYGLTAAEIREWMGNFREIRNVAKYAARLGQSFSSSKETLSVHMDEMEIIPDVKIEIGKTKYVFSDGIGKVSAEFARKVASKCGLKDNPPSAFQIRYGGYKGVVAADPTSSKKLSLRDSMRKYESELTKLDVLAWSKYQPCFLNRQLISLLSTLGIWDEIFEKKQREAVRQLDAILTDPLKAQEALELMSPGENTNILKELLICGYKPDAEPFLSMMLQTFRASKLLELRTKTRIFIPNGRSMMGCLDETRTLNYGQVFVQISGAGYRQLHGESSLFSSSRSRQRFIVQGLVVVAKNPCLHPGDVRVLKAVNVPALHHMVDCVVFPQKGMRPHPNECSGSDLDGDIYFVCWDDELIPPQQDPPMDYTPAQSMQLDHDVQIEDVEEYFTNYIVNDSLGIIANAHTVFADREPRKARSEPCLQLAEKFSIAVDFPKTGVPAEIPPHLYVKEYPDFMEKPDKPTYESQNVIGKLFRAVKDIAPHTSCIRLFTKEVARRSYDPDMEVDGFEDHIDDAIYHKGNYDYKLGNLMDYYGIKTEAEILTGSIMKMSKSFTKRRDAEAIGMAVRALRKEARAWFKEKSGSDTEDDAYAKASAWYHVTYHPDYWGCYNQGMNRDHFLSFPWCVYDRLVEIKKDKTSIGNAFPALEQQFRQGLRMY
;
A
#
# COMPACT_ATOMS: atom_id res chain seq x y z
N MET A 1 -3.57 -39.11 -0.85
CA MET A 1 -4.38 -40.28 -0.40
C MET A 1 -4.77 -40.03 1.05
N GLY A 2 -6.07 -40.06 1.36
CA GLY A 2 -6.63 -39.49 2.60
C GLY A 2 -6.45 -40.30 3.87
N LYS A 3 -6.50 -39.60 5.01
CA LYS A 3 -6.56 -40.11 6.39
C LYS A 3 -8.00 -40.31 6.89
N THR A 4 -8.98 -40.06 6.02
CA THR A 4 -10.40 -40.14 6.32
C THR A 4 -11.04 -41.42 5.80
N ILE A 5 -11.87 -42.03 6.64
CA ILE A 5 -12.66 -43.23 6.35
C ILE A 5 -14.12 -42.98 6.73
N GLN A 6 -15.01 -43.80 6.20
CA GLN A 6 -16.40 -43.83 6.59
C GLN A 6 -16.75 -45.20 7.15
N VAL A 7 -17.26 -45.24 8.37
CA VAL A 7 -17.60 -46.44 9.13
C VAL A 7 -19.12 -46.54 9.25
N PHE A 8 -19.72 -47.62 8.76
CA PHE A 8 -21.16 -47.87 8.73
C PHE A 8 -21.56 -48.88 9.79
N GLY A 9 -22.75 -48.71 10.38
CA GLY A 9 -23.40 -49.76 11.17
C GLY A 9 -23.65 -49.41 12.64
N PHE A 10 -23.52 -48.14 13.04
CA PHE A 10 -23.79 -47.74 14.41
C PHE A 10 -25.30 -47.71 14.74
N PRO A 11 -25.72 -48.12 15.95
CA PRO A 11 -27.13 -48.06 16.36
C PRO A 11 -27.64 -46.61 16.46
N ALA A 12 -28.96 -46.42 16.34
CA ALA A 12 -29.59 -45.12 16.54
C ALA A 12 -29.39 -44.67 18.01
N GLY A 13 -28.99 -43.41 18.20
CA GLY A 13 -28.74 -42.83 19.53
C GLY A 13 -27.28 -42.84 20.01
N VAL A 14 -26.33 -43.37 19.22
CA VAL A 14 -24.90 -43.26 19.58
C VAL A 14 -24.40 -41.82 19.42
N THR A 15 -23.55 -41.37 20.34
CA THR A 15 -22.91 -40.05 20.31
C THR A 15 -21.55 -40.10 19.62
N ALA A 16 -21.09 -38.95 19.12
CA ALA A 16 -19.77 -38.81 18.49
C ALA A 16 -18.63 -39.18 19.43
N GLU A 17 -18.77 -38.85 20.71
CA GLU A 17 -17.82 -39.18 21.77
C GLU A 17 -17.71 -40.70 21.99
N ALA A 18 -18.84 -41.40 22.10
CA ALA A 18 -18.84 -42.85 22.26
C ALA A 18 -18.23 -43.58 21.05
N VAL A 19 -18.44 -43.07 19.83
CA VAL A 19 -17.79 -43.62 18.62
C VAL A 19 -16.29 -43.31 18.61
N LYS A 20 -15.89 -42.10 19.00
CA LYS A 20 -14.48 -41.70 19.09
C LYS A 20 -13.73 -42.61 20.07
N ASP A 21 -14.22 -42.77 21.29
CA ASP A 21 -13.57 -43.59 22.32
C ASP A 21 -13.45 -45.06 21.89
N PHE A 22 -14.48 -45.59 21.20
CA PHE A 22 -14.42 -46.93 20.63
C PHE A 22 -13.31 -47.06 19.57
N LEU A 23 -13.20 -46.12 18.64
CA LEU A 23 -12.19 -46.18 17.57
C LEU A 23 -10.77 -45.96 18.12
N GLU A 24 -10.62 -45.07 19.10
CA GLU A 24 -9.35 -44.81 19.79
C GLU A 24 -8.92 -46.02 20.63
N SER A 25 -9.85 -46.79 21.21
CA SER A 25 -9.51 -48.06 21.88
C SER A 25 -8.82 -49.09 20.97
N LYS A 26 -8.98 -48.95 19.65
CA LYS A 26 -8.38 -49.84 18.63
C LYS A 26 -7.14 -49.27 17.96
N THR A 27 -6.97 -47.96 17.99
CA THR A 27 -5.88 -47.26 17.26
C THR A 27 -4.90 -46.55 18.18
N GLY A 28 -5.21 -46.40 19.47
CA GLY A 28 -4.51 -45.58 20.44
C GLY A 28 -5.31 -44.31 20.79
N GLY A 29 -5.16 -43.81 22.02
CA GLY A 29 -5.80 -42.57 22.46
C GLY A 29 -5.34 -41.36 21.64
N GLY A 30 -6.27 -40.46 21.28
CA GLY A 30 -5.97 -39.22 20.56
C GLY A 30 -5.67 -39.34 19.06
N THR A 31 -5.97 -40.50 18.45
CA THR A 31 -5.78 -40.77 17.02
C THR A 31 -6.93 -40.26 16.15
N VAL A 32 -8.12 -40.01 16.71
CA VAL A 32 -9.25 -39.45 15.96
C VAL A 32 -9.11 -37.93 15.91
N TYR A 33 -8.98 -37.39 14.71
CA TYR A 33 -8.86 -35.94 14.48
C TYR A 33 -10.22 -35.27 14.28
N ALA A 34 -11.10 -35.87 13.49
CA ALA A 34 -12.45 -35.36 13.27
C ALA A 34 -13.43 -36.52 13.07
N LEU A 35 -14.66 -36.35 13.54
CA LEU A 35 -15.71 -37.35 13.45
C LEU A 35 -17.07 -36.67 13.23
N LYS A 36 -17.80 -37.14 12.21
CA LYS A 36 -19.16 -36.68 11.89
C LYS A 36 -20.10 -37.89 11.80
N LEU A 37 -21.05 -38.01 12.72
CA LEU A 37 -22.14 -38.99 12.67
C LEU A 37 -23.29 -38.47 11.82
N ARG A 38 -23.78 -39.29 10.89
CA ARG A 38 -24.84 -38.91 9.95
C ARG A 38 -25.82 -40.04 9.70
N THR A 39 -27.05 -39.67 9.35
CA THR A 39 -28.11 -40.57 8.92
C THR A 39 -28.05 -40.83 7.41
N PRO A 40 -28.37 -42.03 6.93
CA PRO A 40 -28.50 -42.31 5.49
C PRO A 40 -29.65 -41.51 4.86
N LYS A 41 -29.47 -40.99 3.63
CA LYS A 41 -30.50 -40.21 2.90
C LYS A 41 -31.76 -41.00 2.49
N LYS A 42 -31.77 -42.34 2.63
CA LYS A 42 -32.91 -43.22 2.32
C LYS A 42 -33.13 -44.22 3.45
N GLY A 43 -34.13 -43.97 4.30
CA GLY A 43 -34.69 -44.94 5.26
C GLY A 43 -34.19 -44.87 6.71
N VAL A 44 -35.02 -45.38 7.63
CA VAL A 44 -34.70 -45.63 9.04
C VAL A 44 -33.62 -46.70 9.10
N GLY A 45 -32.36 -46.28 9.25
CA GLY A 45 -31.20 -47.15 9.16
C GLY A 45 -30.07 -46.74 10.11
N ARG A 46 -29.19 -47.69 10.40
CA ARG A 46 -28.00 -47.52 11.25
C ARG A 46 -27.15 -46.31 10.81
N LEU A 47 -26.63 -45.56 11.78
CA LEU A 47 -25.80 -44.38 11.56
C LEU A 47 -24.46 -44.76 10.92
N TYR A 48 -23.88 -43.82 10.17
CA TYR A 48 -22.49 -43.91 9.72
C TYR A 48 -21.68 -42.76 10.29
N ALA A 49 -20.41 -43.03 10.59
CA ALA A 49 -19.45 -42.04 11.04
C ALA A 49 -18.45 -41.77 9.91
N ILE A 50 -18.25 -40.50 9.56
CA ILE A 50 -17.10 -40.06 8.75
C ILE A 50 -16.01 -39.69 9.75
N VAL A 51 -14.88 -40.40 9.70
CA VAL A 51 -13.81 -40.30 10.70
C VAL A 51 -12.49 -40.00 10.00
N GLN A 52 -11.87 -38.88 10.36
CA GLN A 52 -10.51 -38.53 9.99
C GLN A 52 -9.58 -38.88 11.14
N PHE A 53 -8.52 -39.64 10.85
CA PHE A 53 -7.47 -39.95 11.81
C PHE A 53 -6.28 -38.98 11.67
N THR A 54 -5.47 -38.86 12.73
CA THR A 54 -4.25 -38.05 12.74
C THR A 54 -3.17 -38.61 11.81
N THR A 55 -3.11 -39.95 11.69
CA THR A 55 -2.15 -40.69 10.86
C THR A 55 -2.86 -41.60 9.87
N LYS A 56 -2.16 -42.00 8.80
CA LYS A 56 -2.72 -42.90 7.78
C LYS A 56 -2.79 -44.34 8.31
N GLU A 57 -1.83 -44.70 9.13
CA GLU A 57 -1.69 -46.01 9.77
C GLU A 57 -2.92 -46.32 10.62
N ALA A 58 -3.41 -45.35 11.42
CA ALA A 58 -4.61 -45.53 12.24
C ALA A 58 -5.88 -45.76 11.39
N ALA A 59 -6.03 -45.05 10.28
CA ALA A 59 -7.12 -45.28 9.34
C ALA A 59 -7.05 -46.69 8.71
N ASP A 60 -5.84 -47.14 8.38
CA ASP A 60 -5.57 -48.44 7.77
C ASP A 60 -5.82 -49.58 8.76
N THR A 61 -5.50 -49.40 10.03
CA THR A 61 -5.85 -50.33 11.12
C THR A 61 -7.35 -50.58 11.17
N ILE A 62 -8.18 -49.54 11.20
CA ILE A 62 -9.65 -49.71 11.26
C ILE A 62 -10.21 -50.40 10.02
N ILE A 63 -9.70 -50.08 8.83
CA ILE A 63 -10.10 -50.76 7.58
C ILE A 63 -9.72 -52.23 7.61
N SER A 64 -8.50 -52.55 8.05
CA SER A 64 -8.04 -53.93 8.13
C SER A 64 -8.87 -54.77 9.10
N LEU A 65 -9.26 -54.18 10.24
CA LEU A 65 -10.14 -54.81 11.24
C LEU A 65 -11.58 -54.99 10.73
N ALA A 66 -12.06 -54.09 9.86
CA ALA A 66 -13.37 -54.21 9.23
C ALA A 66 -13.40 -55.24 8.08
N CYS A 67 -12.27 -55.55 7.45
CA CYS A 67 -12.19 -56.46 6.29
C CYS A 67 -11.71 -57.89 6.62
N ARG A 68 -10.99 -58.11 7.73
CA ARG A 68 -10.50 -59.44 8.14
C ARG A 68 -11.54 -60.25 8.93
N THR A 69 -11.31 -61.55 9.03
CA THR A 69 -12.11 -62.59 9.71
C THR A 69 -12.52 -62.28 11.16
N GLU A 70 -11.92 -61.27 11.80
CA GLU A 70 -12.20 -60.85 13.18
C GLU A 70 -13.42 -59.93 13.35
N LYS A 71 -14.00 -59.39 12.28
CA LYS A 71 -15.25 -58.59 12.26
C LYS A 71 -15.28 -57.43 13.27
N LEU A 72 -15.20 -56.17 12.83
CA LEU A 72 -15.30 -55.01 13.73
C LEU A 72 -16.73 -54.88 14.32
N TRP A 73 -16.90 -55.06 15.63
CA TRP A 73 -18.20 -54.97 16.32
C TRP A 73 -18.27 -53.77 17.28
N TYR A 74 -19.40 -53.05 17.25
CA TYR A 74 -19.80 -52.07 18.25
C TYR A 74 -21.05 -52.57 18.97
N GLY A 75 -20.88 -53.09 20.19
CA GLY A 75 -21.93 -53.83 20.90
C GLY A 75 -22.40 -55.03 20.08
N ARG A 76 -23.70 -55.07 19.73
CA ARG A 76 -24.30 -56.11 18.85
C ARG A 76 -24.32 -55.72 17.37
N SER A 77 -23.70 -54.60 17.00
CA SER A 77 -23.74 -54.08 15.63
C SER A 77 -22.42 -54.32 14.91
N TYR A 78 -22.48 -55.02 13.79
CA TYR A 78 -21.35 -55.20 12.88
C TYR A 78 -21.06 -53.92 12.11
N LEU A 79 -19.78 -53.53 12.04
CA LEU A 79 -19.31 -52.32 11.38
C LEU A 79 -18.53 -52.62 10.10
N ASN A 80 -18.77 -51.82 9.06
CA ASN A 80 -18.01 -51.84 7.80
C ASN A 80 -17.29 -50.50 7.62
N ALA A 81 -16.07 -50.50 7.06
CA ALA A 81 -15.32 -49.27 6.80
C ALA A 81 -14.94 -49.14 5.32
N ARG A 82 -14.99 -47.91 4.78
CA ARG A 82 -14.48 -47.58 3.43
C ARG A 82 -13.60 -46.33 3.48
N ARG A 83 -12.55 -46.27 2.65
CA ARG A 83 -11.74 -45.05 2.50
C ARG A 83 -12.52 -43.94 1.82
N MET A 84 -12.20 -42.71 2.17
CA MET A 84 -12.63 -41.53 1.44
C MET A 84 -11.45 -40.91 0.70
N GLU A 85 -11.69 -40.37 -0.50
CA GLU A 85 -10.64 -39.72 -1.30
C GLU A 85 -10.22 -38.37 -0.71
N GLN A 86 -11.15 -37.69 -0.03
CA GLN A 86 -10.96 -36.38 0.56
C GLN A 86 -11.02 -36.44 2.09
N ASP A 87 -10.13 -35.69 2.74
CA ASP A 87 -10.15 -35.54 4.18
C ASP A 87 -11.26 -34.60 4.65
N THR A 88 -11.85 -34.90 5.80
CA THR A 88 -12.94 -34.07 6.38
C THR A 88 -12.46 -32.65 6.71
N VAL A 89 -11.24 -32.53 7.20
CA VAL A 89 -10.51 -31.30 7.47
C VAL A 89 -9.25 -31.32 6.59
N PRO A 90 -9.26 -30.61 5.45
CA PRO A 90 -8.10 -30.54 4.57
C PRO A 90 -6.98 -29.76 5.27
N ARG A 91 -5.78 -30.36 5.36
CA ARG A 91 -4.59 -29.83 6.07
C ARG A 91 -4.87 -29.52 7.56
N PRO A 92 -5.03 -30.55 8.40
CA PRO A 92 -5.22 -30.35 9.84
C PRO A 92 -4.07 -29.52 10.43
N ARG A 93 -4.39 -28.60 11.37
CA ARG A 93 -3.37 -27.82 12.08
C ARG A 93 -2.48 -28.83 12.80
N THR A 94 -1.17 -28.68 12.60
CA THR A 94 -0.18 -29.55 13.25
C THR A 94 0.63 -28.65 14.15
N PHE A 95 0.29 -28.65 15.44
CA PHE A 95 1.09 -27.99 16.45
C PHE A 95 2.31 -28.87 16.75
N MET A 96 3.48 -28.24 16.79
CA MET A 96 4.73 -28.97 17.07
C MET A 96 4.92 -29.15 18.57
N HIS A 97 4.40 -28.21 19.37
CA HIS A 97 4.51 -28.23 20.81
C HIS A 97 3.26 -27.60 21.44
N THR A 98 2.73 -28.22 22.49
CA THR A 98 1.55 -27.78 23.25
C THR A 98 1.90 -27.76 24.73
N MET A 99 1.61 -26.64 25.39
CA MET A 99 1.75 -26.47 26.83
C MET A 99 0.37 -26.23 27.43
N GLU A 100 0.05 -26.88 28.54
CA GLU A 100 -1.24 -26.78 29.24
C GLU A 100 -1.05 -26.23 30.65
N HIS A 101 -2.13 -25.70 31.22
CA HIS A 101 -2.16 -25.14 32.57
C HIS A 101 -1.16 -24.00 32.81
N ILE A 102 -0.91 -23.18 31.79
CA ILE A 102 0.01 -22.05 31.86
C ILE A 102 -0.69 -20.81 32.42
N GLU A 103 0.02 -20.04 33.24
CA GLU A 103 -0.42 -18.68 33.59
C GLU A 103 0.13 -17.68 32.58
N LEU A 104 -0.76 -16.88 32.02
CA LEU A 104 -0.44 -15.89 31.00
C LEU A 104 -0.68 -14.48 31.55
N HIS A 105 0.36 -13.66 31.51
CA HIS A 105 0.34 -12.29 32.00
C HIS A 105 0.47 -11.32 30.82
N PHE A 106 -0.50 -10.43 30.65
CA PHE A 106 -0.42 -9.30 29.72
C PHE A 106 0.06 -8.06 30.47
N GLY A 107 1.01 -7.33 29.89
CA GLY A 107 1.61 -6.19 30.60
C GLY A 107 2.67 -5.44 29.81
N CYS A 108 3.51 -4.70 30.55
CA CYS A 108 4.61 -3.92 29.99
C CYS A 108 5.93 -4.24 30.72
N LYS A 109 7.01 -4.45 29.96
CA LYS A 109 8.36 -4.50 30.54
C LYS A 109 8.76 -3.08 30.94
N ILE A 110 9.06 -2.87 32.22
CA ILE A 110 9.39 -1.56 32.79
C ILE A 110 10.88 -1.43 33.15
N SER A 111 11.60 -2.55 33.20
CA SER A 111 13.06 -2.60 33.24
C SER A 111 13.54 -3.96 32.73
N ASN A 112 14.85 -4.16 32.59
CA ASN A 112 15.42 -5.47 32.24
C ASN A 112 15.06 -6.60 33.22
N LYS A 113 14.61 -6.29 34.44
CA LYS A 113 14.32 -7.28 35.50
C LYS A 113 12.88 -7.25 35.99
N LYS A 114 12.03 -6.37 35.46
CA LYS A 114 10.67 -6.14 35.97
C LYS A 114 9.64 -6.04 34.86
N PHE A 115 8.50 -6.69 35.08
CA PHE A 115 7.35 -6.67 34.20
C PHE A 115 6.09 -6.27 34.98
N ALA A 116 5.45 -5.19 34.55
CA ALA A 116 4.21 -4.69 35.13
C ALA A 116 3.02 -5.42 34.50
N VAL A 117 2.37 -6.29 35.28
CA VAL A 117 1.23 -7.11 34.87
C VAL A 117 -0.06 -6.30 34.94
N LEU A 118 -0.73 -6.13 33.81
CA LEU A 118 -2.04 -5.46 33.71
C LEU A 118 -3.19 -6.46 33.82
N TRP A 119 -3.03 -7.65 33.26
CA TRP A 119 -4.05 -8.69 33.28
C TRP A 119 -3.43 -10.09 33.38
N ARG A 120 -4.12 -11.01 34.07
CA ARG A 120 -3.71 -12.40 34.28
C ARG A 120 -4.80 -13.35 33.79
N GLY A 121 -4.42 -14.26 32.91
CA GLY A 121 -5.19 -15.43 32.50
C GLY A 121 -4.62 -16.68 33.16
N VAL A 122 -5.50 -17.54 33.69
CA VAL A 122 -5.13 -18.82 34.29
C VAL A 122 -5.62 -19.96 33.43
N ASN A 123 -4.99 -21.14 33.57
CA ASN A 123 -5.36 -22.35 32.84
C ASN A 123 -5.34 -22.18 31.31
N VAL A 124 -4.30 -21.53 30.80
CA VAL A 124 -4.14 -21.26 29.37
C VAL A 124 -3.44 -22.43 28.68
N THR A 125 -3.97 -22.85 27.53
CA THR A 125 -3.30 -23.79 26.63
C THR A 125 -2.56 -23.00 25.54
N VAL A 126 -1.26 -23.25 25.38
CA VAL A 126 -0.40 -22.58 24.41
C VAL A 126 0.06 -23.57 23.37
N ASN A 127 -0.24 -23.29 22.10
CA ASN A 127 0.08 -24.13 20.96
C ASN A 127 1.06 -23.42 20.03
N PHE A 128 2.24 -23.97 19.85
CA PHE A 128 3.26 -23.45 18.93
C PHE A 128 3.14 -24.15 17.57
N GLY A 129 2.83 -23.38 16.54
CA GLY A 129 2.85 -23.82 15.16
C GLY A 129 4.00 -23.18 14.38
N PHE A 130 5.24 -23.65 14.55
CA PHE A 130 6.41 -23.10 13.85
C PHE A 130 6.24 -23.14 12.32
N GLY A 131 5.68 -24.23 11.79
CA GLY A 131 5.34 -24.34 10.36
C GLY A 131 4.22 -23.37 9.90
N MET A 132 3.41 -22.86 10.83
CA MET A 132 2.37 -21.84 10.58
C MET A 132 2.83 -20.43 10.97
N ARG A 133 4.04 -20.28 11.53
CA ARG A 133 4.60 -19.04 12.09
C ARG A 133 3.64 -18.30 13.03
N LYS A 134 2.91 -19.06 13.87
CA LYS A 134 1.90 -18.54 14.80
C LYS A 134 1.96 -19.24 16.16
N ILE A 135 1.63 -18.48 17.21
CA ILE A 135 1.39 -18.99 18.58
C ILE A 135 -0.10 -18.81 18.88
N ASN A 136 -0.77 -19.89 19.29
CA ASN A 136 -2.17 -19.84 19.68
C ASN A 136 -2.30 -20.00 21.19
N PHE A 137 -3.06 -19.12 21.83
CA PHE A 137 -3.43 -19.22 23.24
C PHE A 137 -4.92 -19.49 23.34
N LEU A 138 -5.31 -20.58 24.00
CA LEU A 138 -6.71 -20.90 24.27
C LEU A 138 -6.97 -20.73 25.76
N LEU A 139 -8.04 -20.00 26.09
CA LEU A 139 -8.41 -19.73 27.47
C LEU A 139 -9.91 -19.49 27.62
N SER A 140 -10.41 -19.56 28.85
CA SER A 140 -11.78 -19.16 29.19
C SER A 140 -11.79 -17.93 30.08
N HIS A 141 -12.73 -17.02 29.83
CA HIS A 141 -12.95 -15.82 30.64
C HIS A 141 -14.45 -15.54 30.74
N LEU A 142 -14.95 -15.37 31.97
CA LEU A 142 -16.37 -15.11 32.28
C LEU A 142 -17.35 -16.10 31.63
N GLY A 143 -16.98 -17.39 31.53
CA GLY A 143 -17.81 -18.45 30.95
C GLY A 143 -17.71 -18.59 29.44
N GLU A 144 -16.98 -17.70 28.77
CA GLU A 144 -16.76 -17.72 27.32
C GLU A 144 -15.37 -18.28 26.99
N GLU A 145 -15.21 -18.89 25.82
CA GLU A 145 -13.93 -19.39 25.33
C GLU A 145 -13.32 -18.46 24.27
N TYR A 146 -12.03 -18.17 24.45
CA TYR A 146 -11.26 -17.28 23.59
C TYR A 146 -10.04 -17.98 23.01
N ARG A 147 -9.70 -17.62 21.77
CA ARG A 147 -8.46 -17.98 21.09
C ARG A 147 -7.72 -16.72 20.71
N LEU A 148 -6.49 -16.56 21.20
CA LEU A 148 -5.57 -15.49 20.81
C LEU A 148 -4.56 -16.05 19.82
N GLU A 149 -4.44 -15.44 18.64
CA GLU A 149 -3.47 -15.83 17.61
C GLU A 149 -2.41 -14.74 17.47
N LEU A 150 -1.17 -15.06 17.85
CA LEU A 150 -0.02 -14.18 17.70
C LEU A 150 0.85 -14.62 16.53
N ASP A 151 0.95 -13.77 15.51
CA ASP A 151 1.84 -13.98 14.38
C ASP A 151 3.29 -13.69 14.78
N TYR A 152 4.25 -14.46 14.24
CA TYR A 152 5.67 -14.26 14.52
C TYR A 152 6.16 -12.91 14.03
N GLU A 153 5.55 -12.33 12.99
CA GLU A 153 5.87 -10.98 12.51
C GLU A 153 5.49 -9.89 13.52
N ASN A 154 4.63 -10.20 14.50
CA ASN A 154 4.24 -9.29 15.57
C ASN A 154 5.06 -9.49 16.85
N ILE A 155 6.11 -10.33 16.81
CA ILE A 155 7.03 -10.56 17.93
C ILE A 155 8.32 -9.76 17.68
N TRP A 156 8.67 -8.90 18.64
CA TRP A 156 9.92 -8.16 18.61
C TRP A 156 11.09 -9.03 19.10
N GLU A 157 10.95 -9.58 20.31
CA GLU A 157 12.00 -10.30 21.03
C GLU A 157 11.38 -11.33 21.97
N ILE A 158 12.06 -12.46 22.16
CA ILE A 158 11.71 -13.47 23.16
C ILE A 158 12.83 -13.59 24.18
N GLU A 159 12.49 -13.50 25.47
CA GLU A 159 13.42 -13.66 26.58
C GLU A 159 12.97 -14.81 27.49
N LEU A 160 13.87 -15.77 27.73
CA LEU A 160 13.70 -16.79 28.75
C LEU A 160 14.48 -16.41 30.00
N HIS A 161 13.76 -16.17 31.09
CA HIS A 161 14.33 -15.93 32.41
C HIS A 161 14.25 -17.21 33.25
N CYS A 162 15.42 -17.70 33.68
CA CYS A 162 15.59 -18.89 34.52
C CYS A 162 16.28 -18.48 35.84
N PRO A 163 15.59 -17.81 36.78
CA PRO A 163 16.22 -17.28 37.98
C PRO A 163 16.85 -18.39 38.82
N ARG A 164 18.11 -18.19 39.25
CA ARG A 164 18.78 -19.14 40.15
C ARG A 164 17.95 -19.30 41.43
N TRP A 165 17.70 -20.55 41.83
CA TRP A 165 16.98 -20.91 43.07
C TRP A 165 15.46 -20.71 43.07
N GLN A 166 14.82 -20.52 41.91
CA GLN A 166 13.36 -20.54 41.77
C GLN A 166 12.87 -21.79 41.00
N MET A 167 11.70 -22.31 41.39
CA MET A 167 11.05 -23.46 40.73
C MET A 167 10.21 -23.06 39.52
N THR A 168 10.33 -21.80 39.09
CA THR A 168 9.52 -21.19 38.04
C THR A 168 10.44 -20.50 37.03
N LYS A 169 10.14 -20.69 35.74
CA LYS A 169 10.77 -19.99 34.62
C LYS A 169 9.77 -18.98 34.05
N TYR A 170 10.26 -17.88 33.49
CA TYR A 170 9.42 -16.88 32.84
C TYR A 170 9.81 -16.75 31.37
N LEU A 171 8.83 -16.94 30.48
CA LEU A 171 9.02 -16.71 29.06
C LEU A 171 8.30 -15.42 28.67
N LEU A 172 9.09 -14.37 28.44
CA LEU A 172 8.62 -13.05 28.04
C LEU A 172 8.67 -12.92 26.52
N ILE A 173 7.56 -12.54 25.91
CA ILE A 173 7.46 -12.20 24.48
C ILE A 173 7.13 -10.71 24.39
N GLN A 174 8.06 -9.92 23.86
CA GLN A 174 7.84 -8.51 23.56
C GLN A 174 7.12 -8.37 22.23
N LEU A 175 6.11 -7.51 22.17
CA LEU A 175 5.16 -7.42 21.06
C LEU A 175 5.40 -6.16 20.22
N LEU A 176 5.38 -6.33 18.89
CA LEU A 176 5.20 -5.23 17.92
C LEU A 176 3.72 -4.95 17.66
N GLY A 177 2.87 -5.97 17.74
CA GLY A 177 1.42 -5.89 17.52
C GLY A 177 0.65 -6.78 18.49
N ALA A 178 -0.63 -6.48 18.71
CA ALA A 178 -1.49 -7.30 19.57
C ALA A 178 -1.83 -8.66 18.91
N PRO A 179 -2.18 -9.69 19.70
CA PRO A 179 -2.70 -10.93 19.13
C PRO A 179 -4.11 -10.72 18.57
N ARG A 180 -4.46 -11.46 17.50
CA ARG A 180 -5.83 -11.51 16.99
C ARG A 180 -6.72 -12.30 17.95
N ILE A 181 -7.82 -11.71 18.36
CA ILE A 181 -8.74 -12.26 19.37
C ILE A 181 -9.95 -12.90 18.70
N PHE A 182 -10.21 -14.16 19.01
CA PHE A 182 -11.40 -14.87 18.55
C PHE A 182 -12.22 -15.32 19.75
N GLN A 183 -13.53 -15.19 19.66
CA GLN A 183 -14.50 -15.76 20.59
C GLN A 183 -15.19 -16.94 19.93
N LYS A 184 -15.45 -18.01 20.69
CA LYS A 184 -16.20 -19.15 20.20
C LYS A 184 -17.67 -18.76 19.97
N GLY A 185 -18.19 -18.97 18.76
CA GLY A 185 -19.57 -18.62 18.42
C GLY A 185 -20.61 -19.44 19.18
N ILE A 186 -21.71 -18.79 19.59
CA ILE A 186 -22.85 -19.44 20.24
C ILE A 186 -23.60 -20.28 19.20
N ARG A 187 -23.74 -21.58 19.44
CA ARG A 187 -24.41 -22.52 18.53
C ARG A 187 -25.93 -22.40 18.70
N SER A 188 -26.65 -22.24 17.60
CA SER A 188 -28.11 -22.45 17.57
C SER A 188 -28.39 -23.94 17.82
N PRO A 189 -29.13 -24.32 18.88
CA PRO A 189 -29.41 -25.72 19.19
C PRO A 189 -30.22 -26.46 18.10
N ASP A 190 -30.88 -25.72 17.20
CA ASP A 190 -31.91 -26.24 16.30
C ASP A 190 -31.38 -26.84 14.97
N LEU A 191 -30.07 -26.75 14.69
CA LEU A 191 -29.48 -27.36 13.49
C LEU A 191 -28.87 -28.74 13.83
N LEU A 192 -29.63 -29.80 13.55
CA LEU A 192 -29.24 -31.22 13.64
C LEU A 192 -27.84 -31.56 13.07
N TYR A 193 -27.33 -30.75 12.13
CA TYR A 193 -26.05 -30.96 11.45
C TYR A 193 -24.80 -30.42 12.22
N GLU A 194 -24.99 -29.64 13.29
CA GLU A 194 -23.91 -28.93 14.00
C GLU A 194 -23.82 -29.23 15.51
N SER A 195 -24.69 -30.11 16.02
CA SER A 195 -24.68 -30.53 17.42
C SER A 195 -23.37 -31.26 17.81
N PRO A 196 -22.77 -30.97 18.98
CA PRO A 196 -21.61 -31.71 19.50
C PRO A 196 -21.91 -33.19 19.78
N VAL A 197 -23.20 -33.54 19.95
CA VAL A 197 -23.64 -34.93 20.11
C VAL A 197 -23.33 -35.78 18.87
N PHE A 198 -23.31 -35.17 17.68
CA PHE A 198 -23.09 -35.86 16.40
C PHE A 198 -21.79 -35.46 15.70
N ASN A 199 -20.99 -34.56 16.28
CA ASN A 199 -19.73 -34.10 15.69
C ASN A 199 -18.66 -33.96 16.77
N PHE A 200 -17.50 -34.58 16.54
CA PHE A 200 -16.29 -34.38 17.34
C PHE A 200 -15.18 -33.84 16.44
N PHE A 201 -14.44 -32.85 16.92
CA PHE A 201 -13.22 -32.38 16.28
C PHE A 201 -12.19 -32.19 17.38
N LYS A 202 -10.97 -32.71 17.17
CA LYS A 202 -9.84 -32.54 18.07
C LYS A 202 -9.52 -31.06 18.30
N GLU A 203 -9.72 -30.25 17.28
CA GLU A 203 -9.62 -28.80 17.35
C GLU A 203 -10.94 -28.17 16.91
N VAL A 204 -11.34 -27.09 17.59
CA VAL A 204 -12.53 -26.32 17.20
C VAL A 204 -12.33 -25.79 15.77
N PRO A 205 -13.21 -26.16 14.82
CA PRO A 205 -13.14 -25.71 13.43
C PRO A 205 -13.11 -24.18 13.31
N ASP A 206 -12.41 -23.67 12.30
CA ASP A 206 -12.20 -22.22 12.13
C ASP A 206 -13.49 -21.43 11.88
N ASP A 207 -14.51 -22.07 11.32
CA ASP A 207 -15.85 -21.51 11.14
C ASP A 207 -16.61 -21.27 12.46
N GLN A 208 -16.15 -21.85 13.57
CA GLN A 208 -16.75 -21.65 14.90
C GLN A 208 -16.08 -20.51 15.68
N TRP A 209 -14.99 -19.95 15.18
CA TRP A 209 -14.28 -18.83 15.80
C TRP A 209 -14.69 -17.52 15.14
N VAL A 210 -15.27 -16.62 15.93
CA VAL A 210 -15.67 -15.29 15.49
C VAL A 210 -14.63 -14.27 15.94
N ARG A 211 -14.09 -13.47 15.02
CA ARG A 211 -13.19 -12.37 15.37
C ARG A 211 -13.90 -11.37 16.28
N THR A 212 -13.20 -10.93 17.32
CA THR A 212 -13.72 -10.00 18.32
C THR A 212 -12.65 -9.00 18.77
N THR A 213 -13.02 -8.08 19.64
CA THR A 213 -12.15 -7.06 20.24
C THR A 213 -11.61 -7.53 21.59
N ASP A 214 -10.80 -6.70 22.25
CA ASP A 214 -10.35 -6.97 23.61
C ASP A 214 -11.53 -7.22 24.56
N PHE A 215 -11.48 -8.36 25.27
CA PHE A 215 -12.50 -8.80 26.22
C PHE A 215 -12.12 -8.46 27.66
N THR A 216 -10.88 -8.03 27.90
CA THR A 216 -10.39 -7.74 29.24
C THR A 216 -10.94 -6.41 29.76
N PRO A 217 -11.09 -6.26 31.09
CA PRO A 217 -11.51 -4.99 31.67
C PRO A 217 -10.59 -3.84 31.23
N SER A 218 -11.14 -2.68 30.89
CA SER A 218 -10.36 -1.50 30.43
C SER A 218 -9.43 -1.77 29.23
N ASN A 219 -9.67 -2.82 28.44
CA ASN A 219 -8.87 -3.18 27.28
C ASN A 219 -7.36 -3.36 27.60
N PHE A 220 -7.03 -4.18 28.61
CA PHE A 220 -5.64 -4.41 29.04
C PHE A 220 -4.76 -5.11 28.00
N ILE A 221 -5.30 -5.99 27.15
CA ILE A 221 -4.52 -6.58 26.05
C ILE A 221 -4.08 -5.47 25.11
N GLY A 222 -4.99 -4.54 24.80
CA GLY A 222 -4.68 -3.37 23.98
C GLY A 222 -3.64 -2.41 24.60
N GLN A 223 -3.53 -2.38 25.93
CA GLN A 223 -2.52 -1.59 26.64
C GLN A 223 -1.17 -2.32 26.81
N SER A 224 -1.06 -3.58 26.42
CA SER A 224 0.13 -4.39 26.70
C SER A 224 1.19 -4.27 25.60
N THR A 225 2.46 -4.19 25.99
CA THR A 225 3.63 -4.22 25.08
C THR A 225 4.38 -5.56 25.13
N GLY A 226 3.98 -6.45 26.03
CA GLY A 226 4.49 -7.80 26.12
C GLY A 226 3.49 -8.75 26.75
N LEU A 227 3.76 -10.04 26.57
CA LEU A 227 3.11 -11.11 27.32
C LEU A 227 4.19 -11.95 28.02
N CYS A 228 3.92 -12.39 29.24
CA CYS A 228 4.82 -13.20 30.05
C CYS A 228 4.10 -14.48 30.46
N MET A 229 4.71 -15.63 30.20
CA MET A 229 4.21 -16.93 30.64
C MET A 229 4.97 -17.39 31.88
N GLU A 230 4.24 -17.82 32.90
CA GLU A 230 4.82 -18.47 34.08
C GLU A 230 4.87 -19.98 33.83
N LEU A 231 6.08 -20.55 33.84
CA LEU A 231 6.34 -21.93 33.40
C LEU A 231 6.95 -22.76 34.54
N PRO A 232 6.49 -24.00 34.76
CA PRO A 232 7.15 -24.93 35.69
C PRO A 232 8.60 -25.21 35.27
N TYR A 233 9.52 -25.29 36.23
CA TYR A 233 10.96 -25.47 35.93
C TYR A 233 11.28 -26.69 35.04
N ARG A 234 10.52 -27.78 35.18
CA ARG A 234 10.73 -29.03 34.44
C ARG A 234 10.00 -29.09 33.09
N LEU A 235 9.27 -28.05 32.71
CA LEU A 235 8.59 -28.01 31.42
C LEU A 235 9.62 -27.94 30.28
N GLU A 236 9.51 -28.84 29.31
CA GLU A 236 10.31 -28.79 28.08
C GLU A 236 9.80 -27.64 27.21
N LEU A 237 10.73 -26.84 26.69
CA LEU A 237 10.40 -25.72 25.82
C LEU A 237 10.76 -26.05 24.38
N PRO A 238 10.05 -25.46 23.40
CA PRO A 238 10.49 -25.48 22.02
C PRO A 238 11.88 -24.86 21.84
N ASP A 239 12.59 -25.25 20.78
CA ASP A 239 13.81 -24.56 20.38
C ASP A 239 13.48 -23.17 19.81
N PHE A 240 13.48 -22.16 20.68
CA PHE A 240 13.27 -20.78 20.26
C PHE A 240 14.47 -20.21 19.51
N LYS A 241 15.68 -20.75 19.71
CA LYS A 241 16.91 -20.23 19.12
C LYS A 241 17.00 -20.54 17.63
N GLU A 242 16.48 -21.69 17.20
CA GLU A 242 16.40 -22.03 15.77
C GLU A 242 15.28 -21.26 15.05
N ASN A 243 14.23 -20.84 15.76
CA ASN A 243 13.02 -20.29 15.15
C ASN A 243 12.89 -18.76 15.26
N PHE A 244 13.63 -18.11 16.16
CA PHE A 244 13.57 -16.67 16.38
C PHE A 244 14.98 -16.05 16.40
N ALA A 245 15.17 -15.03 15.57
CA ALA A 245 16.47 -14.34 15.45
C ALA A 245 16.87 -13.56 16.71
N TYR A 246 15.90 -13.05 17.47
CA TYR A 246 16.10 -12.27 18.70
C TYR A 246 15.59 -13.05 19.91
N TYR A 247 16.37 -14.05 20.31
CA TYR A 247 16.14 -14.85 21.52
C TYR A 247 17.28 -14.63 22.52
N LYS A 248 16.91 -14.35 23.78
CA LYS A 248 17.86 -14.15 24.88
C LYS A 248 17.51 -15.04 26.06
N GLU A 249 18.54 -15.53 26.74
CA GLU A 249 18.41 -16.25 28.01
C GLU A 249 19.09 -15.46 29.13
N SER A 250 18.45 -15.44 30.30
CA SER A 250 18.95 -14.75 31.47
C SER A 250 18.74 -15.60 32.72
N GLU A 251 19.75 -15.67 33.58
CA GLU A 251 19.65 -16.29 34.91
C GLU A 251 19.37 -15.26 36.01
N ASP A 252 19.18 -14.00 35.65
CA ASP A 252 18.90 -12.92 36.58
C ASP A 252 17.52 -13.10 37.24
N ARG A 253 17.38 -12.49 38.43
CA ARG A 253 16.07 -12.37 39.09
C ARG A 253 15.14 -11.54 38.21
N PHE A 254 14.01 -12.13 37.83
CA PHE A 254 12.91 -11.47 37.12
C PHE A 254 11.70 -11.33 38.06
N VAL A 255 11.04 -10.17 38.05
CA VAL A 255 9.94 -9.86 38.98
C VAL A 255 8.70 -9.43 38.21
N LEU A 256 7.58 -10.08 38.50
CA LEU A 256 6.25 -9.65 38.09
C LEU A 256 5.70 -8.69 39.16
N GLU A 257 5.38 -7.46 38.78
CA GLU A 257 4.76 -6.46 39.65
C GLU A 257 3.34 -6.15 39.16
N THR A 258 2.40 -5.89 40.07
CA THR A 258 1.03 -5.51 39.69
C THR A 258 1.03 -4.11 39.09
N GLY A 259 0.59 -3.99 37.85
CA GLY A 259 0.39 -2.72 37.14
C GLY A 259 -1.06 -2.24 37.17
N SER A 260 -1.28 -1.03 36.64
CA SER A 260 -2.62 -0.42 36.47
C SER A 260 -2.81 0.09 35.04
N ALA A 261 -4.06 0.29 34.63
CA ALA A 261 -4.36 1.00 33.39
C ALA A 261 -3.66 2.36 33.37
N TYR A 262 -3.03 2.69 32.25
CA TYR A 262 -2.33 3.96 32.05
C TYR A 262 -2.91 4.77 30.87
N SER A 263 -3.82 4.16 30.10
CA SER A 263 -4.58 4.87 29.07
C SER A 263 -5.60 5.82 29.70
N ARG A 264 -5.70 7.05 29.16
CA ARG A 264 -6.73 8.04 29.53
C ARG A 264 -8.08 7.74 28.89
N SER A 265 -8.07 7.12 27.70
CA SER A 265 -9.28 6.69 27.00
C SER A 265 -9.56 5.22 27.33
N LEU A 266 -10.83 4.88 27.58
CA LEU A 266 -11.26 3.51 27.88
C LEU A 266 -11.57 2.73 26.60
N ASP A 267 -12.13 3.37 25.57
CA ASP A 267 -12.55 2.69 24.34
C ASP A 267 -11.41 2.56 23.33
N LEU A 268 -10.57 3.59 23.20
CA LEU A 268 -9.42 3.62 22.30
C LEU A 268 -8.13 3.60 23.13
N VAL A 269 -7.42 2.47 23.12
CA VAL A 269 -6.22 2.25 23.95
C VAL A 269 -5.00 1.82 23.11
N PRO A 270 -3.78 2.10 23.57
CA PRO A 270 -3.45 3.04 24.64
C PRO A 270 -3.42 4.47 24.07
N ILE A 271 -4.14 5.40 24.71
CA ILE A 271 -3.96 6.84 24.50
C ILE A 271 -3.50 7.44 25.83
N VAL A 272 -2.27 7.94 25.88
CA VAL A 272 -1.67 8.55 27.08
C VAL A 272 -1.85 10.07 27.06
N GLY A 273 -1.85 10.66 28.26
CA GLY A 273 -1.98 12.09 28.45
C GLY A 273 -1.27 12.56 29.72
N PRO A 274 -0.84 13.83 29.77
CA PRO A 274 -0.16 14.39 30.94
C PRO A 274 -1.05 14.34 32.19
N PRO A 275 -0.48 14.36 33.40
CA PRO A 275 -1.23 14.52 34.65
C PRO A 275 -1.90 15.90 34.71
N ASP A 276 -2.89 16.04 35.58
CA ASP A 276 -3.67 17.27 35.70
C ASP A 276 -2.76 18.46 36.09
N GLY A 277 -2.93 19.60 35.39
CA GLY A 277 -2.10 20.80 35.58
C GLY A 277 -0.86 20.92 34.67
N ILE A 278 -0.63 19.96 33.76
CA ILE A 278 0.34 20.08 32.67
C ILE A 278 -0.41 20.07 31.33
N ALA A 279 -0.27 21.13 30.54
CA ALA A 279 -0.84 21.24 29.20
C ALA A 279 0.29 21.15 28.17
N LEU A 280 0.25 20.11 27.33
CA LEU A 280 1.22 19.92 26.27
C LEU A 280 0.66 20.34 24.92
N PRO A 281 1.50 20.86 24.01
CA PRO A 281 1.11 21.02 22.61
C PRO A 281 0.68 19.69 21.99
N TYR A 282 -0.32 19.76 21.11
CA TYR A 282 -0.87 18.62 20.39
C TYR A 282 0.22 17.76 19.72
N GLU A 283 1.18 18.39 19.03
CA GLU A 283 2.25 17.70 18.30
C GLU A 283 3.16 16.87 19.23
N ILE A 284 3.53 17.44 20.39
CA ILE A 284 4.34 16.74 21.38
C ILE A 284 3.56 15.57 21.98
N LEU A 285 2.29 15.78 22.33
CA LEU A 285 1.44 14.72 22.86
C LEU A 285 1.23 13.59 21.85
N PHE A 286 1.09 13.93 20.56
CA PHE A 286 0.99 12.97 19.47
C PHE A 286 2.26 12.11 19.37
N LYS A 287 3.45 12.73 19.41
CA LYS A 287 4.74 12.01 19.42
C LYS A 287 4.91 11.12 20.64
N ILE A 288 4.47 11.54 21.83
CA ILE A 288 4.53 10.69 23.04
C ILE A 288 3.65 9.44 22.86
N ASN A 289 2.45 9.59 22.32
CA ASN A 289 1.57 8.45 22.03
C ASN A 289 2.20 7.49 21.02
N LEU A 290 2.80 8.02 19.94
CA LEU A 290 3.58 7.26 18.96
C LEU A 290 4.69 6.42 19.63
N LEU A 291 5.48 7.02 20.53
CA LEU A 291 6.57 6.33 21.23
C LEU A 291 6.07 5.18 22.12
N VAL A 292 4.96 5.38 22.82
CA VAL A 292 4.37 4.33 23.69
C VAL A 292 3.85 3.16 22.86
N GLN A 293 3.15 3.45 21.77
CA GLN A 293 2.50 2.44 20.94
C GLN A 293 3.50 1.60 20.14
N ASN A 294 4.68 2.15 19.83
CA ASN A 294 5.78 1.42 19.17
C ASN A 294 6.77 0.79 20.17
N GLY A 295 6.47 0.80 21.47
CA GLY A 295 7.31 0.18 22.49
C GLY A 295 8.64 0.90 22.78
N CYS A 296 8.85 2.11 22.24
CA CYS A 296 10.04 2.91 22.50
C CYS A 296 10.12 3.38 23.96
N VAL A 297 8.97 3.60 24.59
CA VAL A 297 8.84 3.91 26.02
C VAL A 297 7.64 3.15 26.59
N ALA A 298 7.77 2.56 27.78
CA ALA A 298 6.63 1.90 28.41
C ALA A 298 5.68 2.95 29.03
N GLY A 299 4.38 2.86 28.71
CA GLY A 299 3.36 3.77 29.23
C GLY A 299 3.38 3.97 30.76
N PRO A 300 3.54 2.91 31.58
CA PRO A 300 3.65 3.04 33.04
C PRO A 300 4.84 3.87 33.55
N LEU A 301 5.85 4.14 32.71
CA LEU A 301 7.05 4.92 33.07
C LEU A 301 6.90 6.43 32.83
N LEU A 302 5.78 6.87 32.26
CA LEU A 302 5.53 8.28 31.96
C LEU A 302 5.07 9.02 33.22
N ASP A 303 6.04 9.47 34.03
CA ASP A 303 5.80 10.20 35.26
C ASP A 303 5.64 11.71 35.07
N SER A 304 5.31 12.43 36.15
CA SER A 304 5.19 13.89 36.11
C SER A 304 6.49 14.60 35.70
N ASN A 305 7.66 14.00 35.96
CA ASN A 305 8.94 14.59 35.59
C ASN A 305 9.18 14.48 34.09
N PHE A 306 8.85 13.34 33.48
CA PHE A 306 8.88 13.16 32.03
C PHE A 306 8.06 14.25 31.34
N TYR A 307 6.80 14.42 31.75
CA TYR A 307 5.91 15.42 31.15
C TYR A 307 6.41 16.86 31.33
N ARG A 308 7.11 17.19 32.42
CA ARG A 308 7.75 18.50 32.61
C ARG A 308 8.95 18.72 31.69
N LEU A 309 9.71 17.67 31.37
CA LEU A 309 10.88 17.74 30.49
C LEU A 309 10.51 17.90 29.01
N VAL A 310 9.28 17.59 28.65
CA VAL A 310 8.74 17.73 27.27
C VAL A 310 7.71 18.86 27.16
N ASP A 311 7.44 19.59 28.24
CA ASP A 311 6.62 20.81 28.25
C ASP A 311 7.47 22.00 27.78
N PRO A 312 7.22 22.58 26.59
CA PRO A 312 8.03 23.68 26.08
C PRO A 312 8.04 24.94 26.96
N TYR A 313 7.03 25.11 27.83
CA TYR A 313 6.97 26.24 28.75
C TYR A 313 7.81 26.04 30.01
N ARG A 314 8.23 24.80 30.30
CA ARG A 314 9.01 24.44 31.51
C ARG A 314 10.38 23.85 31.19
N ALA A 315 10.56 23.26 30.02
CA ALA A 315 11.79 22.59 29.62
C ALA A 315 12.94 23.60 29.46
N PRO A 316 14.20 23.21 29.78
CA PRO A 316 15.36 24.09 29.68
C PRO A 316 15.87 24.28 28.24
N VAL A 317 15.15 23.80 27.23
CA VAL A 317 15.57 23.75 25.83
C VAL A 317 14.45 24.23 24.90
N SER A 318 14.79 24.59 23.65
CA SER A 318 13.81 24.96 22.64
C SER A 318 12.92 23.77 22.25
N ILE A 319 11.72 24.05 21.75
CA ILE A 319 10.80 23.03 21.24
C ILE A 319 11.45 22.13 20.18
N SER A 320 12.30 22.68 19.31
CA SER A 320 13.06 21.90 18.31
C SER A 320 13.98 20.85 18.92
N CYS A 321 14.58 21.15 20.08
CA CYS A 321 15.41 20.19 20.81
C CYS A 321 14.56 19.09 21.46
N ILE A 322 13.36 19.42 21.93
CA ILE A 322 12.39 18.44 22.46
C ILE A 322 11.97 17.49 21.33
N GLU A 323 11.55 18.02 20.19
CA GLU A 323 11.15 17.22 19.03
C GLU A 323 12.28 16.31 18.54
N HIS A 324 13.49 16.84 18.44
CA HIS A 324 14.67 16.06 18.03
C HIS A 324 15.01 14.96 19.05
N ALA A 325 14.84 15.23 20.35
CA ALA A 325 15.03 14.21 21.39
C ALA A 325 13.98 13.10 21.32
N LEU A 326 12.71 13.44 21.09
CA LEU A 326 11.63 12.46 20.93
C LEU A 326 11.81 11.61 19.67
N ASP A 327 12.22 12.22 18.55
CA ASP A 327 12.54 11.48 17.33
C ASP A 327 13.74 10.54 17.56
N LYS A 328 14.76 11.00 18.27
CA LYS A 328 15.91 10.16 18.62
C LYS A 328 15.52 8.99 19.54
N LEU A 329 14.56 9.15 20.46
CA LEU A 329 13.99 8.03 21.25
C LEU A 329 13.33 6.99 20.34
N TYR A 330 12.59 7.43 19.32
CA TYR A 330 11.92 6.54 18.37
C TYR A 330 12.94 5.63 17.64
N HIS A 331 14.12 6.16 17.33
CA HIS A 331 15.16 5.45 16.58
C HIS A 331 16.13 4.60 17.43
N LEU A 332 15.98 4.52 18.76
CA LEU A 332 16.90 3.76 19.63
C LEU A 332 16.86 2.24 19.41
N LYS A 333 15.86 1.70 18.69
CA LYS A 333 15.59 0.27 18.46
C LYS A 333 15.36 -0.57 19.74
N GLU A 334 15.61 -0.03 20.93
CA GLU A 334 15.32 -0.64 22.23
C GLU A 334 14.39 0.27 23.06
N CYS A 335 13.64 -0.33 23.98
CA CYS A 335 12.77 0.41 24.90
C CYS A 335 13.61 1.21 25.91
N CYS A 336 13.33 2.51 26.05
CA CYS A 336 13.94 3.36 27.04
C CYS A 336 13.22 3.24 28.39
N TYR A 337 13.84 2.52 29.34
CA TYR A 337 13.28 2.31 30.68
C TYR A 337 13.51 3.46 31.68
N GLU A 338 14.39 4.43 31.37
CA GLU A 338 14.60 5.64 32.18
C GLU A 338 14.42 6.91 31.32
N PRO A 339 13.24 7.17 30.76
CA PRO A 339 13.03 8.23 29.76
C PRO A 339 13.37 9.63 30.29
N SER A 340 13.03 9.96 31.54
CA SER A 340 13.34 11.25 32.15
C SER A 340 14.84 11.50 32.30
N ARG A 341 15.61 10.46 32.68
CA ARG A 341 17.07 10.53 32.78
C ARG A 341 17.70 10.68 31.41
N TRP A 342 17.24 9.88 30.45
CA TRP A 342 17.73 9.93 29.07
C TRP A 342 17.54 11.32 28.45
N LEU A 343 16.34 11.91 28.60
CA LEU A 343 16.05 13.27 28.11
C LEU A 343 16.98 14.31 28.75
N THR A 344 17.19 14.22 30.06
CA THR A 344 18.09 15.12 30.79
C THR A 344 19.53 15.05 30.25
N ASP A 345 20.02 13.83 30.01
CA ASP A 345 21.36 13.62 29.46
C ASP A 345 21.49 14.08 28.01
N GLN A 346 20.46 13.91 27.17
CA GLN A 346 20.46 14.46 25.81
C GLN A 346 20.43 15.99 25.81
N TYR A 347 19.61 16.60 26.66
CA TYR A 347 19.54 18.07 26.75
C TYR A 347 20.88 18.66 27.20
N ARG A 348 21.61 17.99 28.11
CA ARG A 348 22.98 18.37 28.49
C ARG A 348 23.94 18.34 27.29
N LYS A 349 23.82 17.34 26.42
CA LYS A 349 24.62 17.26 25.17
C LYS A 349 24.26 18.40 24.21
N TYR A 350 22.99 18.74 24.05
CA TYR A 350 22.58 19.85 23.18
C TYR A 350 23.06 21.22 23.71
N MET A 351 23.08 21.41 25.02
CA MET A 351 23.57 22.65 25.64
C MET A 351 25.09 22.82 25.51
N THR A 352 25.85 21.72 25.37
CA THR A 352 27.32 21.74 25.27
C THR A 352 27.83 21.70 23.82
N SER A 353 26.96 21.42 22.85
CA SER A 353 27.28 21.40 21.41
C SER A 353 27.42 22.82 20.84
N ARG A 354 28.40 23.01 19.94
CA ARG A 354 28.59 24.29 19.20
C ARG A 354 27.42 24.60 18.26
N SER A 355 26.77 23.57 17.71
CA SER A 355 25.60 23.68 16.84
C SER A 355 24.41 22.99 17.50
N LYS A 356 23.31 23.73 17.68
CA LYS A 356 22.05 23.17 18.19
C LYS A 356 21.37 22.32 17.11
N PRO A 357 20.67 21.24 17.47
CA PRO A 357 19.89 20.46 16.51
C PRO A 357 18.85 21.35 15.81
N SER A 358 18.81 21.28 14.49
CA SER A 358 17.72 21.87 13.70
C SER A 358 16.44 21.06 13.86
N SER A 359 15.32 21.63 13.43
CA SER A 359 14.06 20.86 13.37
C SER A 359 14.24 19.62 12.48
N PRO A 360 13.71 18.45 12.91
CA PRO A 360 13.71 17.24 12.10
C PRO A 360 12.74 17.32 10.91
N ALA A 361 11.80 18.28 10.92
CA ALA A 361 10.83 18.46 9.86
C ALA A 361 11.47 18.99 8.56
N ILE A 362 10.93 18.57 7.42
CA ILE A 362 11.33 19.03 6.09
C ILE A 362 10.54 20.29 5.76
N SER A 363 11.21 21.30 5.21
CA SER A 363 10.51 22.47 4.69
C SER A 363 9.65 22.08 3.49
N LEU A 364 8.33 22.22 3.63
CA LEU A 364 7.38 21.80 2.59
C LEU A 364 7.31 22.77 1.41
N ASP A 365 7.12 22.20 0.22
CA ASP A 365 6.80 22.95 -0.98
C ASP A 365 5.37 23.50 -0.99
N ASP A 366 5.15 24.56 -1.78
CA ASP A 366 3.82 25.08 -2.05
C ASP A 366 2.88 23.96 -2.55
N GLY A 367 1.83 23.70 -1.79
CA GLY A 367 0.84 22.66 -2.08
C GLY A 367 1.07 21.32 -1.37
N LEU A 368 2.05 21.21 -0.48
CA LEU A 368 2.20 20.09 0.45
C LEU A 368 1.78 20.48 1.87
N VAL A 369 1.29 19.51 2.63
CA VAL A 369 0.86 19.70 4.03
C VAL A 369 1.25 18.49 4.89
N TYR A 370 1.58 18.75 6.15
CA TYR A 370 1.76 17.72 7.16
C TYR A 370 0.40 17.32 7.75
N VAL A 371 0.09 16.03 7.77
CA VAL A 371 -1.17 15.51 8.29
C VAL A 371 -0.90 14.30 9.18
N HIS A 372 -1.42 14.33 10.39
CA HIS A 372 -1.36 13.22 11.34
C HIS A 372 -2.35 12.11 10.96
N ARG A 373 -1.99 10.86 11.23
CA ARG A 373 -2.85 9.68 11.02
C ARG A 373 -2.99 8.86 12.31
N VAL A 374 -4.20 8.40 12.61
CA VAL A 374 -4.46 7.37 13.62
C VAL A 374 -4.97 6.10 12.94
N GLN A 375 -4.33 4.97 13.23
CA GLN A 375 -4.77 3.65 12.80
C GLN A 375 -5.46 2.96 13.98
N VAL A 376 -6.63 2.37 13.74
CA VAL A 376 -7.42 1.67 14.76
C VAL A 376 -7.50 0.20 14.37
N THR A 377 -7.01 -0.66 15.28
CA THR A 377 -7.15 -2.11 15.19
C THR A 377 -8.26 -2.60 16.12
N PRO A 378 -8.67 -3.88 16.01
CA PRO A 378 -9.66 -4.46 16.93
C PRO A 378 -9.30 -4.32 18.42
N SER A 379 -8.01 -4.28 18.75
CA SER A 379 -7.55 -4.23 20.15
C SER A 379 -6.83 -2.92 20.50
N ARG A 380 -6.24 -2.20 19.52
CA ARG A 380 -5.33 -1.06 19.78
C ARG A 380 -5.56 0.15 18.88
N VAL A 381 -4.88 1.25 19.20
CA VAL A 381 -4.68 2.39 18.31
C VAL A 381 -3.19 2.69 18.13
N TYR A 382 -2.83 3.15 16.93
CA TYR A 382 -1.48 3.56 16.56
C TYR A 382 -1.50 4.95 15.96
N PHE A 383 -0.66 5.83 16.49
CA PHE A 383 -0.44 7.18 16.02
C PHE A 383 0.67 7.12 14.98
N CYS A 384 0.51 7.88 13.89
CA CYS A 384 1.41 7.88 12.75
C CYS A 384 1.60 9.31 12.24
N GLY A 385 2.82 9.59 11.76
CA GLY A 385 3.16 10.85 11.13
C GLY A 385 3.65 11.92 12.11
N PRO A 386 3.57 13.21 11.73
CA PRO A 386 2.79 13.71 10.59
C PRO A 386 3.37 13.30 9.23
N GLU A 387 2.50 12.97 8.28
CA GLU A 387 2.89 12.55 6.93
C GLU A 387 2.76 13.69 5.93
N ILE A 388 3.67 13.75 4.97
CA ILE A 388 3.61 14.72 3.87
C ILE A 388 2.53 14.27 2.88
N ASN A 389 1.53 15.12 2.67
CA ASN A 389 0.42 14.87 1.75
C ASN A 389 0.31 16.01 0.72
N VAL A 390 -0.17 15.69 -0.49
CA VAL A 390 -0.63 16.73 -1.43
C VAL A 390 -1.82 17.43 -0.78
N SER A 391 -1.78 18.75 -0.76
CA SER A 391 -2.92 19.53 -0.30
C SER A 391 -4.12 19.31 -1.22
N ASN A 392 -5.31 19.41 -0.64
CA ASN A 392 -6.57 19.46 -1.38
C ASN A 392 -7.27 20.80 -1.13
N ARG A 393 -8.43 20.99 -1.76
CA ARG A 393 -9.19 22.24 -1.69
C ARG A 393 -9.52 22.63 -0.25
N VAL A 394 -9.93 21.66 0.58
CA VAL A 394 -10.33 21.86 1.97
C VAL A 394 -9.12 22.30 2.80
N LEU A 395 -8.02 21.54 2.75
CA LEU A 395 -6.82 21.83 3.52
C LEU A 395 -6.17 23.17 3.10
N ARG A 396 -6.25 23.54 1.82
CA ARG A 396 -5.78 24.85 1.35
C ARG A 396 -6.60 26.00 1.94
N HIS A 397 -7.92 25.87 1.93
CA HIS A 397 -8.81 26.91 2.45
C HIS A 397 -8.67 27.07 3.97
N PHE A 398 -8.66 25.95 4.69
CA PHE A 398 -8.52 25.89 6.15
C PHE A 398 -7.07 25.70 6.60
N ARG A 399 -6.11 26.32 5.91
CA ARG A 399 -4.65 26.14 6.17
C ARG A 399 -4.19 26.52 7.57
N ARG A 400 -4.96 27.37 8.28
CA ARG A 400 -4.67 27.78 9.67
C ARG A 400 -5.08 26.72 10.69
N ASP A 401 -5.90 25.77 10.27
CA ASP A 401 -6.52 24.73 11.08
C ASP A 401 -5.99 23.33 10.69
N ILE A 402 -4.82 23.24 10.03
CA ILE A 402 -4.25 21.96 9.55
C ILE A 402 -4.09 20.97 10.69
N ASP A 403 -3.66 21.41 11.86
CA ASP A 403 -3.49 20.56 13.04
C ASP A 403 -4.83 20.09 13.64
N ASN A 404 -5.94 20.65 13.18
CA ASN A 404 -7.29 20.21 13.52
C ASN A 404 -7.79 19.14 12.55
N PHE A 405 -7.07 18.83 11.45
CA PHE A 405 -7.39 17.70 10.58
C PHE A 405 -6.61 16.44 10.99
N LEU A 406 -7.30 15.31 11.00
CA LEU A 406 -6.72 14.00 11.29
C LEU A 406 -7.21 12.98 10.26
N ARG A 407 -6.31 12.10 9.80
CA ARG A 407 -6.71 10.93 9.00
C ARG A 407 -6.89 9.73 9.91
N ILE A 408 -8.04 9.06 9.83
CA ILE A 408 -8.27 7.79 10.52
C ILE A 408 -8.19 6.62 9.53
N SER A 409 -7.73 5.45 9.96
CA SER A 409 -7.73 4.22 9.16
C SER A 409 -8.04 3.00 10.03
N PHE A 410 -8.86 2.08 9.54
CA PHE A 410 -9.22 0.84 10.24
C PHE A 410 -8.53 -0.36 9.59
N ILE A 411 -7.68 -1.05 10.35
CA ILE A 411 -6.83 -2.17 9.89
C ILE A 411 -6.88 -3.32 10.91
N ASP A 412 -6.48 -4.53 10.54
CA ASP A 412 -6.39 -5.66 11.47
C ASP A 412 -5.01 -5.67 12.19
N GLU A 413 -4.81 -6.56 13.16
CA GLU A 413 -3.61 -6.59 14.03
C GLU A 413 -2.30 -6.94 13.29
N ASP A 414 -2.40 -7.51 12.10
CA ASP A 414 -1.29 -7.77 11.17
C ASP A 414 -0.99 -6.56 10.25
N LEU A 415 -1.70 -5.44 10.48
CA LEU A 415 -1.67 -4.21 9.69
C LEU A 415 -2.27 -4.37 8.28
N ASP A 416 -2.91 -5.50 8.00
CA ASP A 416 -3.65 -5.73 6.75
C ASP A 416 -5.08 -5.19 6.84
N LYS A 417 -5.81 -5.26 5.71
CA LYS A 417 -7.20 -4.81 5.64
C LYS A 417 -8.11 -5.76 6.42
N ILE A 418 -9.00 -5.20 7.25
CA ILE A 418 -10.08 -5.95 7.90
C ILE A 418 -10.97 -6.60 6.83
N HIS A 419 -11.18 -7.92 6.93
CA HIS A 419 -11.98 -8.65 5.97
C HIS A 419 -13.46 -8.69 6.36
N SER A 420 -14.32 -8.89 5.35
CA SER A 420 -15.77 -9.06 5.52
C SER A 420 -16.13 -10.07 6.61
N THR A 421 -15.45 -11.22 6.64
CA THR A 421 -15.66 -12.30 7.61
C THR A 421 -15.33 -11.92 9.05
N ASP A 422 -14.54 -10.87 9.26
CA ASP A 422 -14.17 -10.38 10.59
C ASP A 422 -15.26 -9.46 11.18
N LEU A 423 -16.08 -8.86 10.31
CA LEU A 423 -17.17 -7.94 10.66
C LEU A 423 -18.55 -8.61 10.67
N SER A 424 -18.72 -9.66 9.87
CA SER A 424 -19.95 -10.45 9.77
C SER A 424 -19.59 -11.94 9.57
N PRO A 425 -19.83 -12.81 10.56
CA PRO A 425 -19.53 -14.24 10.47
C PRO A 425 -20.33 -14.93 9.35
N ARG A 426 -19.78 -16.01 8.78
CA ARG A 426 -20.50 -16.83 7.77
C ARG A 426 -21.44 -17.79 8.49
N GLY A 427 -22.76 -17.66 8.28
CA GLY A 427 -23.76 -18.58 8.85
C GLY A 427 -25.09 -17.93 9.27
N SER A 428 -25.19 -16.60 9.27
CA SER A 428 -26.47 -15.91 9.46
C SER A 428 -27.43 -16.25 8.32
N SER A 429 -28.64 -16.72 8.64
CA SER A 429 -29.74 -16.73 7.66
C SER A 429 -29.91 -15.31 7.10
N ALA A 430 -30.47 -15.19 5.91
CA ALA A 430 -30.71 -13.90 5.24
C ALA A 430 -31.59 -12.92 6.04
N THR A 431 -32.06 -13.29 7.24
CA THR A 431 -32.98 -12.54 8.09
C THR A 431 -32.35 -11.95 9.35
N ASP A 432 -31.17 -12.40 9.81
CA ASP A 432 -30.49 -11.87 11.02
C ASP A 432 -28.97 -11.72 10.81
N ILE A 433 -28.52 -10.55 10.34
CA ILE A 433 -27.09 -10.25 10.16
C ILE A 433 -26.47 -9.93 11.52
N THR A 434 -25.87 -10.92 12.18
CA THR A 434 -25.14 -10.70 13.44
C THR A 434 -23.82 -9.97 13.18
N ARG A 435 -23.74 -8.69 13.55
CA ARG A 435 -22.50 -7.88 13.47
C ARG A 435 -21.54 -8.22 14.60
N THR A 436 -20.24 -8.28 14.32
CA THR A 436 -19.22 -8.54 15.37
C THR A 436 -18.94 -7.31 16.23
N ARG A 437 -18.28 -7.51 17.37
CA ARG A 437 -17.77 -6.40 18.22
C ARG A 437 -16.79 -5.49 17.47
N ILE A 438 -16.13 -5.98 16.43
CA ILE A 438 -15.24 -5.18 15.57
C ILE A 438 -16.06 -4.18 14.75
N TYR A 439 -17.19 -4.60 14.17
CA TYR A 439 -18.12 -3.70 13.48
C TYR A 439 -18.58 -2.57 14.41
N THR A 440 -19.00 -2.93 15.63
CA THR A 440 -19.45 -1.96 16.64
C THR A 440 -18.32 -0.99 17.00
N ARG A 441 -17.09 -1.47 17.17
CA ARG A 441 -15.91 -0.62 17.47
C ARG A 441 -15.62 0.39 16.37
N ILE A 442 -15.68 -0.01 15.10
CA ILE A 442 -15.46 0.91 13.97
C ILE A 442 -16.54 2.00 13.97
N LEU A 443 -17.81 1.58 14.03
CA LEU A 443 -18.95 2.49 13.99
C LEU A 443 -18.98 3.44 15.20
N SER A 444 -18.68 2.96 16.40
CA SER A 444 -18.62 3.80 17.59
C SER A 444 -17.45 4.79 17.54
N THR A 445 -16.31 4.40 16.97
CA THR A 445 -15.17 5.31 16.77
C THR A 445 -15.53 6.46 15.83
N LEU A 446 -16.27 6.17 14.75
CA LEU A 446 -16.74 7.19 13.81
C LEU A 446 -17.72 8.16 14.49
N ARG A 447 -18.74 7.62 15.17
CA ARG A 447 -19.79 8.39 15.86
C ARG A 447 -19.28 9.24 17.02
N ASN A 448 -18.43 8.67 17.87
CA ASN A 448 -18.00 9.32 19.10
C ASN A 448 -16.78 10.23 18.88
N GLY A 449 -16.00 9.98 17.83
CA GLY A 449 -14.74 10.67 17.56
C GLY A 449 -13.57 10.19 18.42
N ILE A 450 -12.44 10.88 18.30
CA ILE A 450 -11.20 10.58 19.04
C ILE A 450 -10.76 11.81 19.84
N LEU A 451 -10.59 11.65 21.15
CA LEU A 451 -10.04 12.70 22.03
C LEU A 451 -8.53 12.56 22.16
N ILE A 452 -7.78 13.60 21.79
CA ILE A 452 -6.32 13.68 21.91
C ILE A 452 -5.97 15.00 22.60
N GLY A 453 -5.57 14.94 23.87
CA GLY A 453 -5.36 16.14 24.68
C GLY A 453 -6.65 16.94 24.83
N ASP A 454 -6.63 18.19 24.39
CA ASP A 454 -7.75 19.12 24.39
C ASP A 454 -8.60 19.08 23.10
N ARG A 455 -8.22 18.25 22.11
CA ARG A 455 -8.85 18.19 20.79
C ARG A 455 -9.71 16.94 20.62
N LYS A 456 -10.99 17.11 20.35
CA LYS A 456 -11.91 16.03 19.96
C LYS A 456 -12.12 16.01 18.46
N PHE A 457 -11.58 15.01 17.78
CA PHE A 457 -11.67 14.83 16.33
C PHE A 457 -12.94 14.05 15.97
N GLU A 458 -13.83 14.68 15.21
CA GLU A 458 -15.13 14.15 14.81
C GLU A 458 -15.15 13.83 13.31
N PHE A 459 -16.03 12.93 12.87
CA PHE A 459 -16.07 12.50 11.47
C PHE A 459 -16.35 13.68 10.53
N LEU A 460 -15.54 13.80 9.47
CA LEU A 460 -15.66 14.87 8.49
C LEU A 460 -16.22 14.35 7.16
N ALA A 461 -15.45 13.52 6.45
CA ALA A 461 -15.78 12.95 5.14
C ALA A 461 -14.76 11.89 4.69
N PHE A 462 -15.03 11.19 3.59
CA PHE A 462 -14.06 10.34 2.90
C PHE A 462 -14.24 10.42 1.39
N SER A 463 -13.16 10.21 0.64
CA SER A 463 -13.20 9.97 -0.81
C SER A 463 -13.34 8.48 -1.14
N SER A 464 -13.69 8.13 -2.38
CA SER A 464 -13.83 6.72 -2.79
C SER A 464 -12.52 5.92 -2.72
N SER A 465 -11.35 6.56 -2.86
CA SER A 465 -10.06 5.89 -2.62
C SER A 465 -9.88 5.59 -1.14
N GLN A 466 -10.17 6.56 -0.28
CA GLN A 466 -10.05 6.41 1.17
C GLN A 466 -11.01 5.34 1.71
N LEU A 467 -12.25 5.28 1.21
CA LEU A 467 -13.23 4.25 1.55
C LEU A 467 -12.71 2.83 1.23
N ARG A 468 -12.09 2.63 0.05
CA ARG A 468 -11.47 1.34 -0.32
C ARG A 468 -10.31 0.95 0.60
N GLU A 469 -9.65 1.93 1.20
CA GLU A 469 -8.56 1.76 2.16
C GLU A 469 -9.05 1.75 3.62
N SER A 470 -10.37 1.73 3.85
CA SER A 470 -10.97 1.82 5.18
C SER A 470 -10.48 3.05 5.96
N SER A 471 -10.38 4.21 5.30
CA SER A 471 -9.87 5.46 5.87
C SER A 471 -10.82 6.64 5.66
N ALA A 472 -10.74 7.64 6.54
CA ALA A 472 -11.56 8.85 6.51
C ALA A 472 -10.84 10.07 7.09
N TRP A 473 -11.38 11.26 6.83
CA TRP A 473 -10.98 12.51 7.46
C TRP A 473 -11.81 12.77 8.72
N MET A 474 -11.15 13.26 9.75
CA MET A 474 -11.75 13.78 10.97
C MET A 474 -11.29 15.22 11.22
N PHE A 475 -12.10 15.99 11.94
CA PHE A 475 -11.82 17.38 12.26
C PHE A 475 -12.07 17.68 13.74
N ALA A 476 -11.14 18.37 14.38
CA ALA A 476 -11.31 18.88 15.73
C ALA A 476 -11.92 20.28 15.70
N SER A 477 -13.19 20.37 16.08
CA SER A 477 -13.93 21.63 16.12
C SER A 477 -13.27 22.66 17.04
N ARG A 478 -13.35 23.95 16.66
CA ARG A 478 -12.98 25.09 17.50
C ARG A 478 -14.06 26.16 17.45
N TYR A 479 -13.92 27.20 18.27
CA TYR A 479 -14.84 28.33 18.21
C TYR A 479 -14.91 28.93 16.80
N GLY A 480 -16.12 28.98 16.22
CA GLY A 480 -16.40 29.48 14.89
C GLY A 480 -15.97 28.59 13.71
N LEU A 481 -15.60 27.32 13.95
CA LEU A 481 -15.39 26.35 12.88
C LEU A 481 -15.59 24.91 13.36
N THR A 482 -16.59 24.24 12.80
CA THR A 482 -17.00 22.85 13.08
C THR A 482 -16.92 21.98 11.84
N ALA A 483 -16.94 20.65 12.02
CA ALA A 483 -17.00 19.72 10.90
C ALA A 483 -18.24 19.94 10.01
N ALA A 484 -19.38 20.34 10.59
CA ALA A 484 -20.61 20.63 9.86
C ALA A 484 -20.47 21.88 8.97
N GLU A 485 -19.91 22.97 9.49
CA GLU A 485 -19.66 24.21 8.72
C GLU A 485 -18.68 23.96 7.57
N ILE A 486 -17.67 23.11 7.77
CA ILE A 486 -16.75 22.70 6.69
C ILE A 486 -17.51 21.94 5.59
N ARG A 487 -18.43 21.03 5.94
CA ARG A 487 -19.24 20.30 4.95
C ARG A 487 -20.22 21.21 4.21
N GLU A 488 -20.83 22.16 4.89
CA GLU A 488 -21.71 23.17 4.27
C GLU A 488 -20.94 24.05 3.27
N TRP A 489 -19.71 24.45 3.62
CA TRP A 489 -18.82 25.19 2.71
C TRP A 489 -18.45 24.40 1.44
N MET A 490 -18.40 23.07 1.48
CA MET A 490 -18.02 22.27 0.30
C MET A 490 -19.03 22.37 -0.84
N GLY A 491 -20.32 22.60 -0.54
CA GLY A 491 -21.39 22.71 -1.52
C GLY A 491 -22.74 22.25 -0.98
N ASN A 492 -23.77 22.36 -1.82
CA ASN A 492 -25.12 21.93 -1.49
C ASN A 492 -25.37 20.49 -1.97
N PHE A 493 -25.61 19.59 -1.01
CA PHE A 493 -25.85 18.16 -1.26
C PHE A 493 -27.29 17.71 -0.94
N ARG A 494 -28.21 18.63 -0.59
CA ARG A 494 -29.56 18.31 -0.09
C ARG A 494 -30.44 17.52 -1.07
N GLU A 495 -30.18 17.66 -2.38
CA GLU A 495 -30.89 16.93 -3.42
C GLU A 495 -30.46 15.45 -3.53
N ILE A 496 -29.37 15.05 -2.89
CA ILE A 496 -28.81 13.70 -3.01
C ILE A 496 -29.34 12.81 -1.88
N ARG A 497 -30.31 11.94 -2.22
CA ARG A 497 -30.96 11.00 -1.27
C ARG A 497 -30.31 9.62 -1.18
N ASN A 498 -29.30 9.35 -2.00
CA ASN A 498 -28.51 8.12 -1.92
C ASN A 498 -27.24 8.36 -1.10
N VAL A 499 -27.07 7.65 0.01
CA VAL A 499 -25.96 7.83 0.97
C VAL A 499 -24.59 7.66 0.31
N ALA A 500 -24.42 6.61 -0.51
CA ALA A 500 -23.15 6.35 -1.19
C ALA A 500 -22.77 7.49 -2.15
N LYS A 501 -23.74 7.97 -2.94
CA LYS A 501 -23.58 9.10 -3.85
C LYS A 501 -23.29 10.38 -3.07
N TYR A 502 -24.02 10.64 -1.99
CA TYR A 502 -23.82 11.79 -1.11
C TYR A 502 -22.38 11.81 -0.57
N ALA A 503 -21.94 10.71 0.05
CA ALA A 503 -20.60 10.58 0.59
C ALA A 503 -19.52 10.73 -0.50
N ALA A 504 -19.73 10.12 -1.68
CA ALA A 504 -18.83 10.25 -2.82
C ALA A 504 -18.77 11.68 -3.38
N ARG A 505 -19.82 12.49 -3.26
CA ARG A 505 -19.81 13.92 -3.64
C ARG A 505 -19.11 14.76 -2.59
N LEU A 506 -19.38 14.54 -1.31
CA LEU A 506 -18.71 15.18 -0.19
C LEU A 506 -17.17 14.97 -0.25
N GLY A 507 -16.75 13.73 -0.53
CA GLY A 507 -15.34 13.36 -0.64
C GLY A 507 -14.55 14.00 -1.79
N GLN A 508 -15.22 14.60 -2.79
CA GLN A 508 -14.51 15.15 -3.95
C GLN A 508 -13.59 16.31 -3.60
N SER A 509 -13.97 17.13 -2.61
CA SER A 509 -13.18 18.28 -2.14
C SER A 509 -11.86 17.87 -1.49
N PHE A 510 -11.72 16.60 -1.09
CA PHE A 510 -10.48 16.02 -0.54
C PHE A 510 -9.56 15.41 -1.60
N SER A 511 -9.91 15.50 -2.89
CA SER A 511 -9.01 15.04 -3.96
C SER A 511 -7.72 15.88 -3.98
N SER A 512 -6.57 15.21 -3.92
CA SER A 512 -5.26 15.81 -4.16
C SER A 512 -5.29 16.60 -5.47
N SER A 513 -4.95 17.89 -5.40
CA SER A 513 -5.14 18.79 -6.53
C SER A 513 -4.27 20.04 -6.40
N LYS A 514 -4.03 20.72 -7.52
CA LYS A 514 -3.34 22.01 -7.57
C LYS A 514 -4.35 23.12 -7.87
N GLU A 515 -4.50 24.08 -6.97
CA GLU A 515 -5.29 25.27 -7.24
C GLU A 515 -4.62 26.12 -8.32
N THR A 516 -5.40 26.64 -9.27
CA THR A 516 -4.88 27.41 -10.39
C THR A 516 -5.43 28.83 -10.42
N LEU A 517 -6.57 29.06 -11.07
CA LEU A 517 -7.14 30.37 -11.33
C LEU A 517 -8.62 30.39 -10.92
N SER A 518 -9.14 31.57 -10.58
CA SER A 518 -10.58 31.77 -10.41
C SER A 518 -11.23 31.98 -11.78
N VAL A 519 -12.43 31.41 -11.96
CA VAL A 519 -13.28 31.62 -13.13
C VAL A 519 -14.63 32.06 -12.62
N HIS A 520 -15.10 33.24 -13.02
CA HIS A 520 -16.42 33.73 -12.63
C HIS A 520 -17.52 33.16 -13.54
N MET A 521 -18.78 33.21 -13.09
CA MET A 521 -19.91 32.63 -13.83
C MET A 521 -20.10 33.25 -15.23
N ASP A 522 -19.78 34.52 -15.42
CA ASP A 522 -19.82 35.23 -16.70
C ASP A 522 -18.70 34.82 -17.67
N GLU A 523 -17.61 34.26 -17.13
CA GLU A 523 -16.46 33.78 -17.88
C GLU A 523 -16.58 32.30 -18.29
N MET A 524 -17.60 31.61 -17.78
CA MET A 524 -17.98 30.26 -18.16
C MET A 524 -19.29 30.23 -18.95
N GLU A 525 -19.53 29.11 -19.62
CA GLU A 525 -20.82 28.80 -20.24
C GLU A 525 -21.19 27.34 -19.98
N ILE A 526 -22.49 27.05 -19.97
CA ILE A 526 -23.01 25.68 -19.95
C ILE A 526 -23.42 25.34 -21.38
N ILE A 527 -22.82 24.27 -21.92
CA ILE A 527 -23.10 23.75 -23.25
C ILE A 527 -23.82 22.40 -23.15
N PRO A 528 -24.66 22.03 -24.14
CA PRO A 528 -25.39 20.78 -24.09
C PRO A 528 -24.45 19.57 -24.19
N ASP A 529 -24.85 18.49 -23.52
CA ASP A 529 -24.27 17.17 -23.73
C ASP A 529 -24.61 16.65 -25.14
N VAL A 530 -23.65 15.95 -25.75
CA VAL A 530 -23.84 15.26 -27.02
C VAL A 530 -24.51 13.92 -26.73
N LYS A 531 -25.80 13.82 -27.03
CA LYS A 531 -26.63 12.63 -26.75
C LYS A 531 -27.11 12.00 -28.05
N ILE A 532 -27.06 10.68 -28.15
CA ILE A 532 -27.64 9.90 -29.25
C ILE A 532 -28.58 8.87 -28.65
N GLU A 533 -29.79 8.76 -29.19
CA GLU A 533 -30.80 7.80 -28.78
C GLU A 533 -30.90 6.68 -29.82
N ILE A 534 -30.81 5.43 -29.36
CA ILE A 534 -30.90 4.24 -30.20
C ILE A 534 -31.88 3.27 -29.56
N GLY A 535 -33.02 3.09 -30.21
CA GLY A 535 -34.14 2.35 -29.64
C GLY A 535 -34.58 2.99 -28.33
N LYS A 536 -34.44 2.26 -27.21
CA LYS A 536 -34.79 2.73 -25.86
C LYS A 536 -33.58 3.24 -25.06
N THR A 537 -32.36 3.12 -25.57
CA THR A 537 -31.13 3.46 -24.85
C THR A 537 -30.62 4.82 -25.28
N LYS A 538 -30.29 5.66 -24.30
CA LYS A 538 -29.73 7.00 -24.50
C LYS A 538 -28.26 6.99 -24.10
N TYR A 539 -27.38 7.25 -25.06
CA TYR A 539 -25.95 7.35 -24.80
C TYR A 539 -25.51 8.82 -24.78
N VAL A 540 -24.63 9.15 -23.84
CA VAL A 540 -23.98 10.46 -23.74
C VAL A 540 -22.54 10.31 -24.23
N PHE A 541 -22.22 10.88 -25.39
CA PHE A 541 -20.88 10.82 -25.98
C PHE A 541 -19.89 11.79 -25.30
N SER A 542 -20.41 12.83 -24.66
CA SER A 542 -19.64 13.87 -23.98
C SER A 542 -19.61 13.71 -22.46
N ASP A 543 -19.89 12.51 -21.93
CA ASP A 543 -20.02 12.31 -20.48
C ASP A 543 -18.71 12.64 -19.75
N GLY A 544 -18.74 13.68 -18.93
CA GLY A 544 -17.61 14.08 -18.10
C GLY A 544 -16.57 14.98 -18.80
N ILE A 545 -16.80 15.46 -20.02
CA ILE A 545 -15.85 16.33 -20.73
C ILE A 545 -16.44 17.69 -21.14
N GLY A 546 -15.67 18.75 -20.94
CA GLY A 546 -15.94 20.12 -21.36
C GLY A 546 -14.79 20.70 -22.19
N LYS A 547 -14.83 22.02 -22.40
CA LYS A 547 -13.85 22.76 -23.21
C LYS A 547 -13.18 23.85 -22.38
N VAL A 548 -11.91 24.12 -22.70
CA VAL A 548 -11.15 25.24 -22.17
C VAL A 548 -10.56 26.04 -23.32
N SER A 549 -10.64 27.38 -23.30
CA SER A 549 -10.05 28.19 -24.36
C SER A 549 -8.52 28.09 -24.36
N ALA A 550 -7.91 28.16 -25.54
CA ALA A 550 -6.47 28.03 -25.70
C ALA A 550 -5.66 29.10 -24.93
N GLU A 551 -6.20 30.30 -24.77
CA GLU A 551 -5.58 31.34 -23.94
C GLU A 551 -5.62 30.97 -22.44
N PHE A 552 -6.79 30.55 -21.94
CA PHE A 552 -6.92 30.18 -20.54
C PHE A 552 -6.12 28.92 -20.19
N ALA A 553 -6.09 27.92 -21.08
CA ALA A 553 -5.27 26.73 -20.95
C ALA A 553 -3.78 27.05 -20.74
N ARG A 554 -3.24 28.05 -21.46
CA ARG A 554 -1.84 28.52 -21.27
C ARG A 554 -1.61 29.15 -19.90
N LYS A 555 -2.58 29.93 -19.40
CA LYS A 555 -2.52 30.53 -18.05
C LYS A 555 -2.57 29.46 -16.96
N VAL A 556 -3.46 28.47 -17.11
CA VAL A 556 -3.57 27.30 -16.22
C VAL A 556 -2.26 26.49 -16.24
N ALA A 557 -1.73 26.16 -17.41
CA ALA A 557 -0.45 25.44 -17.56
C ALA A 557 0.70 26.17 -16.87
N SER A 558 0.80 27.49 -17.03
CA SER A 558 1.82 28.31 -16.37
C SER A 558 1.74 28.24 -14.85
N LYS A 559 0.52 28.30 -14.28
CA LYS A 559 0.30 28.11 -12.83
C LYS A 559 0.64 26.68 -12.38
N CYS A 560 0.42 25.69 -13.22
CA CYS A 560 0.86 24.31 -12.96
C CYS A 560 2.38 24.13 -13.01
N GLY A 561 3.15 25.12 -13.50
CA GLY A 561 4.61 25.04 -13.66
C GLY A 561 5.05 24.57 -15.05
N LEU A 562 4.13 24.54 -16.03
CA LEU A 562 4.34 24.06 -17.39
C LEU A 562 4.48 25.27 -18.33
N LYS A 563 5.69 25.82 -18.45
CA LYS A 563 5.93 27.08 -19.20
C LYS A 563 6.10 26.90 -20.72
N ASP A 564 6.65 25.76 -21.15
CA ASP A 564 7.11 25.61 -22.55
C ASP A 564 6.05 25.07 -23.52
N ASN A 565 5.14 24.22 -23.04
CA ASN A 565 4.06 23.62 -23.85
C ASN A 565 2.81 23.40 -22.97
N PRO A 566 1.69 24.08 -23.26
CA PRO A 566 0.45 23.81 -22.55
C PRO A 566 -0.07 22.41 -22.90
N PRO A 567 -0.51 21.61 -21.91
CA PRO A 567 -1.25 20.38 -22.16
C PRO A 567 -2.52 20.62 -22.99
N SER A 568 -2.92 19.61 -23.77
CA SER A 568 -4.16 19.64 -24.55
C SER A 568 -5.40 19.36 -23.72
N ALA A 569 -5.28 18.70 -22.57
CA ALA A 569 -6.41 18.43 -21.68
C ALA A 569 -6.02 18.48 -20.20
N PHE A 570 -6.97 18.88 -19.36
CA PHE A 570 -6.83 18.94 -17.91
C PHE A 570 -7.98 18.20 -17.23
N GLN A 571 -7.68 17.33 -16.26
CA GLN A 571 -8.69 16.82 -15.34
C GLN A 571 -8.90 17.85 -14.23
N ILE A 572 -10.15 18.25 -14.01
CA ILE A 572 -10.48 19.39 -13.16
C ILE A 572 -11.50 19.09 -12.06
N ARG A 573 -11.51 19.96 -11.06
CA ARG A 573 -12.63 20.21 -10.15
C ARG A 573 -12.91 21.71 -10.15
N TYR A 574 -14.17 22.10 -10.32
CA TYR A 574 -14.59 23.49 -10.36
C TYR A 574 -16.01 23.61 -9.84
N GLY A 575 -16.24 24.30 -8.71
CA GLY A 575 -17.52 24.21 -8.01
C GLY A 575 -17.92 22.75 -7.76
N GLY A 576 -19.15 22.40 -8.15
CA GLY A 576 -19.66 21.02 -8.17
C GLY A 576 -19.43 20.27 -9.49
N TYR A 577 -18.64 20.82 -10.42
CA TYR A 577 -18.25 20.17 -11.67
C TYR A 577 -17.02 19.28 -11.51
N LYS A 578 -17.12 18.05 -12.03
CA LYS A 578 -16.04 17.07 -12.14
C LYS A 578 -15.93 16.60 -13.59
N GLY A 579 -14.71 16.61 -14.13
CA GLY A 579 -14.45 16.02 -15.44
C GLY A 579 -13.11 16.43 -16.05
N VAL A 580 -13.00 16.28 -17.37
CA VAL A 580 -11.89 16.78 -18.19
C VAL A 580 -12.33 18.04 -18.92
N VAL A 581 -11.41 18.98 -19.14
CA VAL A 581 -11.58 20.06 -20.12
C VAL A 581 -10.46 19.99 -21.16
N ALA A 582 -10.86 19.93 -22.43
CA ALA A 582 -9.95 19.88 -23.57
C ALA A 582 -9.78 21.28 -24.20
N ALA A 583 -8.57 21.58 -24.64
CA ALA A 583 -8.26 22.84 -25.30
C ALA A 583 -9.03 22.95 -26.63
N ASP A 584 -9.92 23.93 -26.73
CA ASP A 584 -10.66 24.25 -27.96
C ASP A 584 -10.16 25.59 -28.51
N PRO A 585 -9.48 25.61 -29.67
CA PRO A 585 -9.01 26.85 -30.30
C PRO A 585 -10.14 27.82 -30.68
N THR A 586 -11.38 27.33 -30.80
CA THR A 586 -12.55 28.12 -31.22
C THR A 586 -13.35 28.68 -30.04
N SER A 587 -13.07 28.24 -28.81
CA SER A 587 -13.82 28.68 -27.62
C SER A 587 -13.38 30.08 -27.16
N SER A 588 -14.35 30.98 -27.01
CA SER A 588 -14.14 32.35 -26.49
C SER A 588 -14.31 32.46 -24.97
N LYS A 589 -15.06 31.54 -24.34
CA LYS A 589 -15.22 31.46 -22.88
C LYS A 589 -14.03 30.75 -22.25
N LYS A 590 -13.72 31.06 -20.99
CA LYS A 590 -12.62 30.39 -20.28
C LYS A 590 -12.91 28.90 -20.13
N LEU A 591 -14.14 28.55 -19.74
CA LEU A 591 -14.62 27.19 -19.57
C LEU A 591 -16.00 27.03 -20.21
N SER A 592 -16.19 25.95 -20.97
CA SER A 592 -17.50 25.51 -21.46
C SER A 592 -17.80 24.14 -20.86
N LEU A 593 -18.73 24.07 -19.91
CA LEU A 593 -19.01 22.88 -19.10
C LEU A 593 -20.35 22.25 -19.47
N ARG A 594 -20.53 20.96 -19.19
CA ARG A 594 -21.75 20.19 -19.52
C ARG A 594 -22.51 19.74 -18.28
N ASP A 595 -23.79 19.45 -18.43
CA ASP A 595 -24.64 18.95 -17.33
C ASP A 595 -24.15 17.62 -16.77
N SER A 596 -23.67 16.71 -17.63
CA SER A 596 -23.03 15.46 -17.19
C SER A 596 -21.87 15.68 -16.22
N MET A 597 -21.18 16.82 -16.29
CA MET A 597 -20.07 17.16 -15.37
C MET A 597 -20.57 17.69 -14.02
N ARG A 598 -21.77 18.28 -13.94
CA ARG A 598 -22.33 18.89 -12.73
C ARG A 598 -22.81 17.78 -11.77
N LYS A 599 -22.13 17.62 -10.64
CA LYS A 599 -22.42 16.54 -9.69
C LYS A 599 -23.23 16.99 -8.46
N TYR A 600 -23.13 18.27 -8.10
CA TYR A 600 -23.88 18.95 -7.04
C TYR A 600 -23.81 20.48 -7.27
N GLU A 601 -24.59 21.26 -6.52
CA GLU A 601 -24.58 22.72 -6.63
C GLU A 601 -23.54 23.35 -5.71
N SER A 602 -22.83 24.37 -6.19
CA SER A 602 -21.76 25.04 -5.44
C SER A 602 -21.46 26.42 -6.03
N GLU A 603 -21.14 27.38 -5.17
CA GLU A 603 -20.76 28.75 -5.53
C GLU A 603 -19.23 28.92 -5.67
N LEU A 604 -18.45 27.86 -5.47
CA LEU A 604 -16.99 27.93 -5.49
C LEU A 604 -16.45 28.15 -6.91
N THR A 605 -15.73 29.25 -7.12
CA THR A 605 -15.20 29.71 -8.42
C THR A 605 -13.74 29.32 -8.69
N LYS A 606 -13.11 28.56 -7.79
CA LYS A 606 -11.70 28.15 -7.91
C LYS A 606 -11.57 26.91 -8.79
N LEU A 607 -10.69 26.99 -9.80
CA LEU A 607 -10.33 25.87 -10.65
C LEU A 607 -9.16 25.08 -10.06
N ASP A 608 -9.42 23.82 -9.73
CA ASP A 608 -8.41 22.86 -9.30
C ASP A 608 -8.07 21.88 -10.43
N VAL A 609 -6.77 21.70 -10.70
CA VAL A 609 -6.26 20.72 -11.67
C VAL A 609 -5.72 19.51 -10.92
N LEU A 610 -6.20 18.32 -11.30
CA LEU A 610 -5.79 17.04 -10.70
C LEU A 610 -4.74 16.35 -11.55
N ALA A 611 -4.90 16.40 -12.87
CA ALA A 611 -4.01 15.79 -13.85
C ALA A 611 -4.10 16.54 -15.18
N TRP A 612 -3.20 16.24 -16.11
CA TRP A 612 -3.18 16.79 -17.45
C TRP A 612 -2.61 15.79 -18.46
N SER A 613 -2.91 16.00 -19.74
CA SER A 613 -2.35 15.21 -20.85
C SER A 613 -0.82 15.35 -20.89
N LYS A 614 -0.11 14.23 -20.88
CA LYS A 614 1.36 14.15 -20.93
C LYS A 614 1.77 12.76 -21.43
N TYR A 615 3.04 12.59 -21.80
CA TYR A 615 3.61 11.27 -22.02
C TYR A 615 3.40 10.37 -20.78
N GLN A 616 2.74 9.23 -20.99
CA GLN A 616 2.65 8.17 -19.99
C GLN A 616 3.01 6.83 -20.65
N PRO A 617 4.02 6.11 -20.13
CA PRO A 617 4.46 4.84 -20.71
C PRO A 617 3.36 3.79 -20.67
N CYS A 618 3.29 3.00 -21.75
CA CYS A 618 2.31 1.93 -21.91
C CYS A 618 2.86 0.61 -21.38
N PHE A 619 2.02 -0.12 -20.64
CA PHE A 619 2.38 -1.45 -20.17
C PHE A 619 1.22 -2.42 -20.37
N LEU A 620 1.53 -3.63 -20.83
CA LEU A 620 0.64 -4.77 -20.64
C LEU A 620 0.58 -5.13 -19.15
N ASN A 621 -0.50 -5.77 -18.75
CA ASN A 621 -0.69 -6.34 -17.43
C ASN A 621 -1.42 -7.68 -17.55
N ARG A 622 -1.55 -8.42 -16.45
CA ARG A 622 -2.23 -9.73 -16.43
C ARG A 622 -3.63 -9.71 -17.07
N GLN A 623 -4.44 -8.69 -16.79
CA GLN A 623 -5.80 -8.58 -17.34
C GLN A 623 -5.78 -8.39 -18.85
N LEU A 624 -5.03 -7.41 -19.36
CA LEU A 624 -4.90 -7.17 -20.80
C LEU A 624 -4.32 -8.39 -21.53
N ILE A 625 -3.32 -9.06 -20.96
CA ILE A 625 -2.73 -10.27 -21.55
C ILE A 625 -3.77 -11.40 -21.62
N SER A 626 -4.53 -11.63 -20.55
CA SER A 626 -5.62 -12.62 -20.56
C SER A 626 -6.66 -12.32 -21.65
N LEU A 627 -7.06 -11.05 -21.83
CA LEU A 627 -8.03 -10.67 -22.86
C LEU A 627 -7.45 -10.79 -24.27
N LEU A 628 -6.25 -10.25 -24.53
CA LEU A 628 -5.60 -10.33 -25.85
C LEU A 628 -5.32 -11.79 -26.25
N SER A 629 -4.89 -12.63 -25.30
CA SER A 629 -4.71 -14.08 -25.51
C SER A 629 -6.04 -14.81 -25.73
N THR A 630 -7.16 -14.31 -25.19
CA THR A 630 -8.52 -14.81 -25.46
C THR A 630 -8.99 -14.42 -26.87
N LEU A 631 -8.60 -13.24 -27.34
CA LEU A 631 -8.95 -12.70 -28.66
C LEU A 631 -8.02 -13.20 -29.79
N GLY A 632 -7.07 -14.08 -29.49
CA GLY A 632 -6.29 -14.82 -30.48
C GLY A 632 -4.85 -14.33 -30.69
N ILE A 633 -4.30 -13.47 -29.81
CA ILE A 633 -2.86 -13.20 -29.80
C ILE A 633 -2.11 -14.42 -29.26
N TRP A 634 -1.09 -14.85 -30.00
CA TRP A 634 -0.26 -16.01 -29.68
C TRP A 634 0.66 -15.76 -28.49
N ASP A 635 0.90 -16.80 -27.68
CA ASP A 635 1.73 -16.75 -26.47
C ASP A 635 3.17 -16.28 -26.78
N GLU A 636 3.71 -16.71 -27.92
CA GLU A 636 5.08 -16.41 -28.37
C GLU A 636 5.32 -14.91 -28.54
N ILE A 637 4.27 -14.15 -28.89
CA ILE A 637 4.33 -12.69 -29.03
C ILE A 637 4.55 -12.06 -27.65
N PHE A 638 3.78 -12.45 -26.63
CA PHE A 638 3.96 -11.92 -25.28
C PHE A 638 5.33 -12.30 -24.70
N GLU A 639 5.76 -13.54 -24.93
CA GLU A 639 7.10 -13.98 -24.52
C GLU A 639 8.21 -13.19 -25.20
N LYS A 640 8.05 -12.89 -26.50
CA LYS A 640 8.97 -12.02 -27.26
C LYS A 640 9.02 -10.63 -26.63
N LYS A 641 7.87 -9.98 -26.39
CA LYS A 641 7.81 -8.64 -25.78
C LYS A 641 8.44 -8.63 -24.38
N GLN A 642 8.23 -9.67 -23.57
CA GLN A 642 8.89 -9.78 -22.26
C GLN A 642 10.41 -9.96 -22.39
N ARG A 643 10.89 -10.81 -23.30
CA ARG A 643 12.32 -10.99 -23.55
C ARG A 643 12.98 -9.67 -24.01
N GLU A 644 12.32 -8.92 -24.88
CA GLU A 644 12.78 -7.60 -25.32
C GLU A 644 12.85 -6.61 -24.14
N ALA A 645 11.81 -6.57 -23.30
CA ALA A 645 11.80 -5.73 -22.11
C ALA A 645 12.93 -6.09 -21.13
N VAL A 646 13.17 -7.39 -20.88
CA VAL A 646 14.28 -7.84 -20.01
C VAL A 646 15.64 -7.45 -20.61
N ARG A 647 15.85 -7.65 -21.92
CA ARG A 647 17.10 -7.24 -22.60
C ARG A 647 17.34 -5.74 -22.52
N GLN A 648 16.28 -4.93 -22.67
CA GLN A 648 16.37 -3.49 -22.48
C GLN A 648 16.82 -3.16 -21.05
N LEU A 649 16.21 -3.78 -20.05
CA LEU A 649 16.58 -3.58 -18.64
C LEU A 649 18.02 -3.99 -18.31
N ASP A 650 18.52 -5.08 -18.91
CA ASP A 650 19.91 -5.51 -18.74
C ASP A 650 20.89 -4.54 -19.37
N ALA A 651 20.55 -4.00 -20.55
CA ALA A 651 21.40 -3.06 -21.26
C ALA A 651 21.57 -1.71 -20.54
N ILE A 652 20.62 -1.32 -19.68
CA ILE A 652 20.72 -0.11 -18.84
C ILE A 652 21.97 -0.14 -17.96
N LEU A 653 22.45 -1.32 -17.57
CA LEU A 653 23.60 -1.44 -16.67
C LEU A 653 24.96 -1.37 -17.38
N THR A 654 25.00 -1.38 -18.72
CA THR A 654 26.25 -1.50 -19.48
C THR A 654 26.38 -0.48 -20.61
N ASP A 655 25.27 -0.03 -21.18
CA ASP A 655 25.23 0.87 -22.32
C ASP A 655 24.65 2.24 -21.90
N PRO A 656 25.47 3.30 -21.86
CA PRO A 656 25.02 4.63 -21.44
C PRO A 656 23.85 5.18 -22.27
N LEU A 657 23.82 4.90 -23.58
CA LEU A 657 22.78 5.41 -24.47
C LEU A 657 21.45 4.71 -24.20
N LYS A 658 21.48 3.38 -24.02
CA LYS A 658 20.28 2.61 -23.67
C LYS A 658 19.79 2.91 -22.26
N ALA A 659 20.70 3.18 -21.32
CA ALA A 659 20.35 3.66 -19.99
C ALA A 659 19.57 4.98 -20.06
N GLN A 660 20.08 5.93 -20.85
CA GLN A 660 19.41 7.20 -21.08
C GLN A 660 18.02 7.02 -21.69
N GLU A 661 17.92 6.22 -22.77
CA GLU A 661 16.64 5.97 -23.46
C GLU A 661 15.61 5.34 -22.53
N ALA A 662 15.99 4.31 -21.77
CA ALA A 662 15.07 3.64 -20.85
C ALA A 662 14.61 4.54 -19.70
N LEU A 663 15.50 5.37 -19.15
CA LEU A 663 15.13 6.32 -18.10
C LEU A 663 14.12 7.35 -18.61
N GLU A 664 14.32 7.90 -19.81
CA GLU A 664 13.40 8.85 -20.44
C GLU A 664 12.02 8.23 -20.73
N LEU A 665 12.01 7.00 -21.24
CA LEU A 665 10.79 6.31 -21.66
C LEU A 665 10.01 5.70 -20.48
N MET A 666 10.68 5.12 -19.50
CA MET A 666 10.02 4.28 -18.50
C MET A 666 9.84 4.97 -17.14
N SER A 667 10.54 6.07 -16.87
CA SER A 667 10.48 6.78 -15.58
C SER A 667 10.84 8.27 -15.68
N PRO A 668 10.03 9.10 -16.35
CA PRO A 668 10.30 10.54 -16.45
C PRO A 668 10.25 11.21 -15.06
N GLY A 669 11.25 12.04 -14.73
CA GLY A 669 11.32 12.74 -13.45
C GLY A 669 12.65 13.47 -13.18
N GLU A 670 12.74 14.17 -12.05
CA GLU A 670 13.93 14.95 -11.68
C GLU A 670 15.17 14.06 -11.46
N ASN A 671 15.03 12.91 -10.80
CA ASN A 671 16.14 11.98 -10.63
C ASN A 671 16.63 11.42 -11.96
N THR A 672 15.72 11.17 -12.90
CA THR A 672 16.06 10.79 -14.27
C THR A 672 16.89 11.85 -14.99
N ASN A 673 16.63 13.14 -14.75
CA ASN A 673 17.45 14.21 -15.33
C ASN A 673 18.89 14.18 -14.81
N ILE A 674 19.11 13.89 -13.53
CA ILE A 674 20.46 13.80 -12.95
C ILE A 674 21.21 12.62 -13.56
N LEU A 675 20.59 11.44 -13.58
CA LEU A 675 21.20 10.24 -14.14
C LEU A 675 21.52 10.44 -15.63
N LYS A 676 20.64 11.12 -16.35
CA LYS A 676 20.88 11.50 -17.74
C LYS A 676 22.07 12.44 -17.89
N GLU A 677 22.15 13.52 -17.10
CA GLU A 677 23.30 14.44 -17.17
C GLU A 677 24.61 13.74 -16.82
N LEU A 678 24.61 12.83 -15.84
CA LEU A 678 25.78 12.00 -15.52
C LEU A 678 26.24 11.15 -16.71
N LEU A 679 25.30 10.49 -17.38
CA LEU A 679 25.58 9.70 -18.59
C LEU A 679 26.10 10.59 -19.74
N ILE A 680 25.53 11.79 -19.93
CA ILE A 680 25.98 12.77 -20.94
C ILE A 680 27.40 13.27 -20.63
N CYS A 681 27.78 13.38 -19.36
CA CYS A 681 29.13 13.77 -18.94
C CYS A 681 30.18 12.66 -19.13
N GLY A 682 29.80 11.51 -19.68
CA GLY A 682 30.72 10.42 -19.96
C GLY A 682 30.92 9.42 -18.81
N TYR A 683 30.16 9.55 -17.71
CA TYR A 683 30.17 8.50 -16.68
C TYR A 683 29.57 7.21 -17.24
N LYS A 684 30.30 6.10 -17.04
CA LYS A 684 29.77 4.77 -17.36
C LYS A 684 28.76 4.35 -16.30
N PRO A 685 27.69 3.61 -16.67
CA PRO A 685 26.66 3.11 -15.75
C PRO A 685 27.18 2.42 -14.49
N ASP A 686 28.33 1.75 -14.56
CA ASP A 686 28.93 0.96 -13.48
C ASP A 686 30.13 1.64 -12.78
N ALA A 687 30.57 2.81 -13.27
CA ALA A 687 31.76 3.49 -12.77
C ALA A 687 31.47 4.41 -11.58
N GLU A 688 30.41 5.22 -11.66
CA GLU A 688 30.03 6.15 -10.60
C GLU A 688 29.07 5.45 -9.62
N PRO A 689 29.40 5.36 -8.31
CA PRO A 689 28.61 4.62 -7.32
C PRO A 689 27.14 5.01 -7.25
N PHE A 690 26.79 6.30 -7.27
CA PHE A 690 25.42 6.76 -7.18
C PHE A 690 24.61 6.39 -8.44
N LEU A 691 25.16 6.63 -9.63
CA LEU A 691 24.57 6.22 -10.91
C LEU A 691 24.32 4.71 -10.95
N SER A 692 25.34 3.91 -10.64
CA SER A 692 25.25 2.45 -10.61
C SER A 692 24.17 1.97 -9.64
N MET A 693 24.13 2.52 -8.43
CA MET A 693 23.14 2.20 -7.41
C MET A 693 21.70 2.47 -7.89
N MET A 694 21.49 3.63 -8.53
CA MET A 694 20.19 4.06 -9.03
C MET A 694 19.71 3.19 -10.22
N LEU A 695 20.60 2.89 -11.17
CA LEU A 695 20.29 2.05 -12.34
C LEU A 695 20.00 0.59 -11.95
N GLN A 696 20.77 0.02 -11.02
CA GLN A 696 20.53 -1.33 -10.50
C GLN A 696 19.17 -1.44 -9.80
N THR A 697 18.81 -0.44 -9.00
CA THR A 697 17.51 -0.38 -8.31
C THR A 697 16.36 -0.23 -9.30
N PHE A 698 16.53 0.62 -10.30
CA PHE A 698 15.56 0.78 -11.39
C PHE A 698 15.31 -0.55 -12.10
N ARG A 699 16.37 -1.25 -12.53
CA ARG A 699 16.27 -2.58 -13.14
C ARG A 699 15.57 -3.59 -12.23
N ALA A 700 16.01 -3.69 -10.97
CA ALA A 700 15.46 -4.64 -10.01
C ALA A 700 13.96 -4.46 -9.81
N SER A 701 13.49 -3.21 -9.69
CA SER A 701 12.06 -2.92 -9.52
C SER A 701 11.23 -3.25 -10.75
N LYS A 702 11.73 -2.98 -11.96
CA LYS A 702 11.04 -3.36 -13.20
C LYS A 702 10.96 -4.89 -13.37
N LEU A 703 12.02 -5.62 -13.02
CA LEU A 703 11.98 -7.08 -12.99
C LEU A 703 10.98 -7.62 -11.96
N LEU A 704 10.90 -7.00 -10.78
CA LEU A 704 9.90 -7.35 -9.77
C LEU A 704 8.47 -7.09 -10.27
N GLU A 705 8.23 -5.99 -10.98
CA GLU A 705 6.93 -5.69 -11.60
C GLU A 705 6.57 -6.67 -12.72
N LEU A 706 7.55 -7.17 -13.50
CA LEU A 706 7.35 -8.25 -14.47
C LEU A 706 6.92 -9.56 -13.77
N ARG A 707 7.60 -9.97 -12.69
CA ARG A 707 7.25 -11.18 -11.93
C ARG A 707 5.86 -11.06 -11.27
N THR A 708 5.64 -9.99 -10.52
CA THR A 708 4.47 -9.87 -9.63
C THR A 708 3.21 -9.36 -10.32
N LYS A 709 3.34 -8.64 -11.45
CA LYS A 709 2.22 -7.99 -12.15
C LYS A 709 2.20 -8.25 -13.65
N THR A 710 3.23 -8.93 -14.20
CA THR A 710 3.39 -9.15 -15.64
C THR A 710 3.35 -7.82 -16.40
N ARG A 711 4.02 -6.81 -15.83
CA ARG A 711 3.96 -5.42 -16.30
C ARG A 711 4.98 -5.19 -17.42
N ILE A 712 4.66 -5.61 -18.65
CA ILE A 712 5.57 -5.57 -19.80
C ILE A 712 5.47 -4.20 -20.50
N PHE A 713 6.58 -3.49 -20.66
CA PHE A 713 6.64 -2.21 -21.36
C PHE A 713 6.42 -2.39 -22.87
N ILE A 714 5.56 -1.56 -23.47
CA ILE A 714 5.28 -1.57 -24.91
C ILE A 714 5.68 -0.20 -25.50
N PRO A 715 6.75 -0.13 -26.31
CA PRO A 715 7.20 1.14 -26.92
C PRO A 715 6.16 1.75 -27.89
N ASN A 716 5.50 0.90 -28.68
CA ASN A 716 4.48 1.29 -29.67
C ASN A 716 3.09 1.43 -29.03
N GLY A 717 3.04 2.16 -27.92
CA GLY A 717 1.80 2.46 -27.23
C GLY A 717 1.98 3.57 -26.20
N ARG A 718 0.87 4.16 -25.75
CA ARG A 718 0.84 5.09 -24.61
C ARG A 718 -0.42 4.87 -23.77
N SER A 719 -0.32 5.22 -22.50
CA SER A 719 -1.49 5.48 -21.67
C SER A 719 -1.94 6.92 -21.89
N MET A 720 -3.18 7.14 -22.33
CA MET A 720 -3.65 8.45 -22.79
C MET A 720 -4.98 8.85 -22.14
N MET A 721 -5.12 10.13 -21.80
CA MET A 721 -6.39 10.69 -21.37
C MET A 721 -7.40 10.68 -22.52
N GLY A 722 -8.64 10.26 -22.25
CA GLY A 722 -9.73 10.32 -23.22
C GLY A 722 -10.20 11.75 -23.48
N CYS A 723 -10.48 12.08 -24.74
CA CYS A 723 -11.02 13.36 -25.18
C CYS A 723 -12.11 13.17 -26.23
N LEU A 724 -12.92 14.19 -26.46
CA LEU A 724 -14.01 14.21 -27.43
C LEU A 724 -13.61 15.03 -28.66
N ASP A 725 -13.97 14.56 -29.84
CA ASP A 725 -13.86 15.33 -31.08
C ASP A 725 -14.97 16.38 -31.19
N GLU A 726 -14.71 17.58 -30.69
CA GLU A 726 -15.59 18.75 -30.81
C GLU A 726 -15.76 19.23 -32.26
N THR A 727 -14.86 18.85 -33.18
CA THR A 727 -14.92 19.25 -34.60
C THR A 727 -15.90 18.42 -35.42
N ARG A 728 -16.37 17.29 -34.87
CA ARG A 728 -17.31 16.36 -35.51
C ARG A 728 -16.76 15.79 -36.83
N THR A 729 -15.46 15.62 -36.93
CA THR A 729 -14.79 15.12 -38.14
C THR A 729 -14.62 13.60 -38.11
N LEU A 730 -14.36 13.01 -36.95
CA LEU A 730 -14.18 11.57 -36.79
C LEU A 730 -15.52 10.83 -37.01
N ASN A 731 -15.45 9.69 -37.70
CA ASN A 731 -16.56 8.75 -37.83
C ASN A 731 -16.50 7.68 -36.74
N TYR A 732 -17.60 6.96 -36.55
CA TYR A 732 -17.63 5.81 -35.65
C TYR A 732 -16.61 4.75 -36.09
N GLY A 733 -15.86 4.19 -35.13
CA GLY A 733 -14.73 3.29 -35.38
C GLY A 733 -13.39 4.01 -35.61
N GLN A 734 -13.37 5.34 -35.65
CA GLN A 734 -12.14 6.14 -35.81
C GLN A 734 -11.72 6.83 -34.53
N VAL A 735 -10.42 7.05 -34.37
CA VAL A 735 -9.84 7.90 -33.31
C VAL A 735 -8.77 8.80 -33.89
N PHE A 736 -8.46 9.90 -33.20
CA PHE A 736 -7.26 10.70 -33.49
C PHE A 736 -6.26 10.56 -32.35
N VAL A 737 -5.01 10.28 -32.71
CA VAL A 737 -3.90 10.08 -31.78
C VAL A 737 -2.66 10.79 -32.31
N GLN A 738 -2.17 11.74 -31.53
CA GLN A 738 -0.92 12.44 -31.82
C GLN A 738 -0.06 12.47 -30.55
N ILE A 739 1.21 12.12 -30.72
CA ILE A 739 2.14 11.93 -29.62
C ILE A 739 3.26 12.96 -29.65
N SER A 740 3.70 13.38 -28.47
CA SER A 740 4.90 14.20 -28.31
C SER A 740 6.17 13.41 -28.66
N GLY A 741 7.14 14.06 -29.32
CA GLY A 741 8.37 13.41 -29.81
C GLY A 741 9.36 12.94 -28.74
N ALA A 742 9.13 13.26 -27.46
CA ALA A 742 9.82 12.59 -26.37
C ALA A 742 9.53 11.08 -26.48
N GLY A 743 10.57 10.29 -26.76
CA GLY A 743 10.50 8.84 -26.90
C GLY A 743 10.28 8.24 -28.29
N TYR A 744 10.01 9.02 -29.34
CA TYR A 744 9.81 8.46 -30.70
C TYR A 744 11.06 8.54 -31.60
N ARG A 745 11.90 9.58 -31.47
CA ARG A 745 13.08 9.79 -32.34
C ARG A 745 14.18 8.74 -32.20
N GLN A 746 14.28 8.04 -31.07
CA GLN A 746 15.46 7.19 -30.78
C GLN A 746 15.27 5.71 -31.15
N LEU A 747 14.03 5.23 -31.28
CA LEU A 747 13.73 3.85 -31.65
C LEU A 747 13.91 3.56 -33.16
N HIS A 748 13.90 4.59 -34.01
CA HIS A 748 14.00 4.45 -35.48
C HIS A 748 15.39 4.74 -36.07
N GLY A 749 16.44 4.88 -35.24
CA GLY A 749 17.83 4.85 -35.71
C GLY A 749 18.30 6.03 -36.57
N GLU A 750 17.56 7.14 -36.65
CA GLU A 750 18.07 8.36 -37.29
C GLU A 750 19.01 9.12 -36.33
N SER A 751 20.27 8.70 -36.32
CA SER A 751 21.40 9.40 -35.71
C SER A 751 21.61 10.77 -36.38
N SER A 752 20.96 11.80 -35.87
CA SER A 752 21.35 13.19 -36.14
C SER A 752 21.89 13.83 -34.86
N LEU A 753 23.17 13.57 -34.58
CA LEU A 753 23.92 14.12 -33.44
C LEU A 753 24.27 15.62 -33.58
N PHE A 754 23.75 16.32 -34.60
CA PHE A 754 24.02 17.74 -34.81
C PHE A 754 22.77 18.50 -35.28
N SER A 755 21.79 18.64 -34.39
CA SER A 755 20.84 19.77 -34.50
C SER A 755 20.65 20.39 -33.13
N SER A 756 21.38 21.48 -32.90
CA SER A 756 21.21 22.44 -31.81
C SER A 756 19.90 23.24 -31.90
N SER A 757 18.92 22.77 -32.69
CA SER A 757 17.55 23.29 -32.70
C SER A 757 16.60 22.24 -32.11
N ARG A 758 16.00 22.56 -30.95
CA ARG A 758 14.97 21.75 -30.27
C ARG A 758 13.67 21.69 -31.11
N SER A 759 13.71 21.21 -32.34
CA SER A 759 12.52 21.09 -33.19
C SER A 759 11.61 20.00 -32.60
N ARG A 760 10.53 20.46 -32.00
CA ARG A 760 9.50 19.71 -31.25
C ARG A 760 8.65 18.89 -32.21
N GLN A 761 9.19 17.79 -32.74
CA GLN A 761 8.48 16.95 -33.69
C GLN A 761 7.36 16.19 -32.98
N ARG A 762 6.15 16.26 -33.56
CA ARG A 762 4.95 15.54 -33.12
C ARG A 762 4.69 14.44 -34.13
N PHE A 763 4.25 13.27 -33.67
CA PHE A 763 3.99 12.14 -34.56
C PHE A 763 2.51 11.79 -34.51
N ILE A 764 1.89 11.67 -35.68
CA ILE A 764 0.49 11.31 -35.83
C ILE A 764 0.45 9.81 -36.09
N VAL A 765 -0.26 9.08 -35.23
CA VAL A 765 -0.45 7.64 -35.39
C VAL A 765 -1.55 7.42 -36.42
N GLN A 766 -1.31 6.51 -37.37
CA GLN A 766 -2.27 6.12 -38.40
C GLN A 766 -2.31 4.60 -38.51
N GLY A 767 -3.48 4.06 -38.84
CA GLY A 767 -3.68 2.61 -38.96
C GLY A 767 -4.56 2.06 -37.85
N LEU A 768 -4.48 0.75 -37.62
CA LEU A 768 -5.26 0.08 -36.59
C LEU A 768 -4.61 0.28 -35.22
N VAL A 769 -5.43 0.51 -34.21
CA VAL A 769 -5.00 0.68 -32.81
C VAL A 769 -5.90 -0.12 -31.88
N VAL A 770 -5.29 -0.70 -30.85
CA VAL A 770 -5.99 -1.34 -29.75
C VAL A 770 -6.24 -0.31 -28.65
N VAL A 771 -7.49 -0.16 -28.26
CA VAL A 771 -7.93 0.72 -27.17
C VAL A 771 -8.63 -0.10 -26.09
N ALA A 772 -8.22 0.07 -24.84
CA ALA A 772 -8.84 -0.55 -23.69
C ALA A 772 -8.71 0.35 -22.45
N LYS A 773 -9.55 0.15 -21.44
CA LYS A 773 -9.46 0.87 -20.16
C LYS A 773 -9.24 -0.10 -19.03
N ASN A 774 -8.15 0.09 -18.27
CA ASN A 774 -7.85 -0.75 -17.11
C ASN A 774 -8.58 -0.25 -15.84
N PRO A 775 -9.01 -1.15 -14.94
CA PRO A 775 -9.11 -2.60 -15.12
C PRO A 775 -10.22 -2.97 -16.12
N CYS A 776 -9.98 -4.00 -16.95
CA CYS A 776 -10.95 -4.57 -17.89
C CYS A 776 -10.99 -6.10 -17.74
N LEU A 777 -12.17 -6.70 -17.79
CA LEU A 777 -12.36 -8.14 -17.58
C LEU A 777 -13.14 -8.81 -18.72
N HIS A 778 -14.01 -8.08 -19.41
CA HIS A 778 -14.78 -8.65 -20.50
C HIS A 778 -13.96 -8.63 -21.80
N PRO A 779 -13.93 -9.70 -22.63
CA PRO A 779 -13.20 -9.69 -23.91
C PRO A 779 -13.59 -8.54 -24.84
N GLY A 780 -14.87 -8.14 -24.82
CA GLY A 780 -15.38 -7.00 -25.59
C GLY A 780 -14.91 -5.61 -25.12
N ASP A 781 -14.22 -5.51 -23.97
CA ASP A 781 -13.66 -4.24 -23.45
C ASP A 781 -12.42 -3.78 -24.24
N VAL A 782 -11.81 -4.69 -25.01
CA VAL A 782 -10.69 -4.40 -25.90
C VAL A 782 -11.26 -4.10 -27.29
N ARG A 783 -11.08 -2.86 -27.75
CA ARG A 783 -11.59 -2.37 -29.03
C ARG A 783 -10.45 -2.20 -30.02
N VAL A 784 -10.67 -2.62 -31.27
CA VAL A 784 -9.78 -2.29 -32.39
C VAL A 784 -10.41 -1.15 -33.17
N LEU A 785 -9.75 0.00 -33.15
CA LEU A 785 -10.20 1.23 -33.80
C LEU A 785 -9.21 1.68 -34.87
N LYS A 786 -9.60 2.60 -35.75
CA LYS A 786 -8.72 3.15 -36.78
C LYS A 786 -8.24 4.55 -36.41
N ALA A 787 -6.95 4.70 -36.13
CA ALA A 787 -6.31 6.00 -36.01
C ALA A 787 -6.20 6.67 -37.39
N VAL A 788 -6.71 7.90 -37.50
CA VAL A 788 -6.73 8.68 -38.74
C VAL A 788 -6.14 10.07 -38.55
N ASN A 789 -5.49 10.60 -39.58
CA ASN A 789 -4.96 11.95 -39.55
C ASN A 789 -6.06 12.98 -39.81
N VAL A 790 -6.30 13.87 -38.84
CA VAL A 790 -7.28 14.95 -38.93
C VAL A 790 -6.60 16.29 -38.63
N PRO A 791 -6.36 17.16 -39.63
CA PRO A 791 -5.70 18.45 -39.45
C PRO A 791 -6.34 19.34 -38.38
N ALA A 792 -7.68 19.34 -38.29
CA ALA A 792 -8.41 20.12 -37.29
C ALA A 792 -8.08 19.71 -35.84
N LEU A 793 -7.58 18.49 -35.61
CA LEU A 793 -7.26 17.95 -34.29
C LEU A 793 -5.76 17.98 -33.94
N HIS A 794 -4.90 18.56 -34.78
CA HIS A 794 -3.43 18.62 -34.54
C HIS A 794 -3.01 19.37 -33.27
N HIS A 795 -3.92 20.12 -32.65
CA HIS A 795 -3.72 20.77 -31.36
C HIS A 795 -3.84 19.81 -30.16
N MET A 796 -4.41 18.62 -30.37
CA MET A 796 -4.58 17.56 -29.38
C MET A 796 -3.34 16.68 -29.35
N VAL A 797 -2.62 16.64 -28.22
CA VAL A 797 -1.35 15.92 -28.06
C VAL A 797 -1.36 15.13 -26.76
N ASP A 798 -0.86 13.89 -26.81
CA ASP A 798 -0.79 12.96 -25.67
C ASP A 798 -2.16 12.66 -25.03
N CYS A 799 -3.19 12.61 -25.87
CA CYS A 799 -4.56 12.21 -25.55
C CYS A 799 -5.14 11.41 -26.72
N VAL A 800 -6.12 10.55 -26.44
CA VAL A 800 -6.89 9.84 -27.46
C VAL A 800 -8.22 10.54 -27.66
N VAL A 801 -8.49 10.96 -28.90
CA VAL A 801 -9.71 11.70 -29.24
C VAL A 801 -10.73 10.76 -29.87
N PHE A 802 -11.89 10.64 -29.24
CA PHE A 802 -13.00 9.78 -29.64
C PHE A 802 -14.05 10.55 -30.45
N PRO A 803 -14.76 9.85 -31.37
CA PRO A 803 -15.78 10.47 -32.19
C PRO A 803 -17.03 10.76 -31.36
N GLN A 804 -17.71 11.84 -31.68
CA GLN A 804 -19.04 12.16 -31.14
C GLN A 804 -20.19 11.58 -31.98
N LYS A 805 -19.87 10.70 -32.94
CA LYS A 805 -20.82 10.03 -33.86
C LYS A 805 -20.79 8.53 -33.61
N GLY A 806 -21.92 7.87 -33.85
CA GLY A 806 -21.99 6.41 -33.91
C GLY A 806 -23.12 5.84 -33.07
N MET A 807 -23.07 4.53 -32.88
CA MET A 807 -24.12 3.82 -32.17
C MET A 807 -23.92 3.82 -30.65
N ARG A 808 -22.68 3.81 -30.20
CA ARG A 808 -22.30 3.76 -28.78
C ARG A 808 -21.00 4.52 -28.60
N PRO A 809 -20.77 5.24 -27.49
CA PRO A 809 -19.49 5.90 -27.25
C PRO A 809 -18.40 4.84 -27.06
N HIS A 810 -17.29 4.93 -27.80
CA HIS A 810 -16.14 4.03 -27.60
C HIS A 810 -15.59 4.01 -26.16
N PRO A 811 -15.58 5.13 -25.40
CA PRO A 811 -15.34 5.10 -23.96
C PRO A 811 -16.22 4.07 -23.24
N ASN A 812 -17.53 4.10 -23.47
CA ASN A 812 -18.48 3.19 -22.82
C ASN A 812 -18.31 1.73 -23.28
N GLU A 813 -17.83 1.50 -24.50
CA GLU A 813 -17.44 0.16 -24.98
C GLU A 813 -16.20 -0.40 -24.26
N CYS A 814 -15.35 0.48 -23.72
CA CYS A 814 -14.13 0.13 -23.01
C CYS A 814 -14.40 0.10 -21.49
N SER A 815 -14.99 -0.99 -21.00
CA SER A 815 -15.25 -1.17 -19.55
C SER A 815 -16.18 -0.11 -18.93
N GLY A 816 -17.20 0.33 -19.67
CA GLY A 816 -18.19 1.29 -19.18
C GLY A 816 -17.62 2.68 -18.88
N SER A 817 -16.47 3.01 -19.46
CA SER A 817 -15.70 4.23 -19.17
C SER A 817 -16.38 5.50 -19.69
N ASP A 818 -16.00 6.63 -19.10
CA ASP A 818 -16.42 7.99 -19.46
C ASP A 818 -15.21 8.89 -19.78
N LEU A 819 -15.43 10.18 -19.98
CA LEU A 819 -14.37 11.15 -20.27
C LEU A 819 -14.08 12.07 -19.07
N ASP A 820 -14.32 11.60 -17.83
CA ASP A 820 -14.14 12.40 -16.60
C ASP A 820 -12.71 12.39 -16.02
N GLY A 821 -11.80 11.73 -16.74
CA GLY A 821 -10.36 11.64 -16.46
C GLY A 821 -9.78 10.24 -16.67
N ASP A 822 -10.55 9.32 -17.25
CA ASP A 822 -10.09 7.97 -17.54
C ASP A 822 -8.90 7.95 -18.51
N ILE A 823 -7.98 7.04 -18.22
CA ILE A 823 -6.76 6.81 -18.98
C ILE A 823 -6.87 5.48 -19.74
N TYR A 824 -6.69 5.54 -21.04
CA TYR A 824 -6.83 4.43 -21.97
C TYR A 824 -5.45 3.86 -22.33
N PHE A 825 -5.36 2.55 -22.35
CA PHE A 825 -4.31 1.83 -23.05
C PHE A 825 -4.54 2.00 -24.55
N VAL A 826 -3.59 2.64 -25.25
CA VAL A 826 -3.64 2.82 -26.71
C VAL A 826 -2.36 2.23 -27.30
N CYS A 827 -2.50 1.18 -28.10
CA CYS A 827 -1.37 0.43 -28.67
C CYS A 827 -1.52 0.33 -30.19
N TRP A 828 -0.43 0.60 -30.92
CA TRP A 828 -0.35 0.50 -32.38
C TRP A 828 0.76 -0.47 -32.81
N ASP A 829 1.14 -1.39 -31.94
CA ASP A 829 2.01 -2.50 -32.28
C ASP A 829 1.23 -3.55 -33.07
N ASP A 830 1.60 -3.76 -34.34
CA ASP A 830 0.92 -4.69 -35.25
C ASP A 830 0.84 -6.12 -34.70
N GLU A 831 1.81 -6.56 -33.89
CA GLU A 831 1.80 -7.90 -33.28
C GLU A 831 0.80 -8.02 -32.12
N LEU A 832 0.29 -6.90 -31.58
CA LEU A 832 -0.65 -6.88 -30.46
C LEU A 832 -2.08 -6.53 -30.88
N ILE A 833 -2.35 -6.37 -32.18
CA ILE A 833 -3.70 -6.15 -32.71
C ILE A 833 -4.43 -7.50 -32.79
N PRO A 834 -5.47 -7.73 -31.98
CA PRO A 834 -6.14 -9.02 -31.95
C PRO A 834 -6.90 -9.30 -33.26
N PRO A 835 -6.85 -10.54 -33.77
CA PRO A 835 -7.57 -10.92 -34.99
C PRO A 835 -9.09 -11.06 -34.77
N GLN A 836 -9.54 -11.20 -33.52
CA GLN A 836 -10.95 -11.34 -33.15
C GLN A 836 -11.41 -10.17 -32.28
N GLN A 837 -12.70 -9.87 -32.33
CA GLN A 837 -13.35 -8.90 -31.45
C GLN A 837 -14.68 -9.45 -30.96
N ASP A 838 -14.94 -9.26 -29.66
CA ASP A 838 -16.23 -9.59 -29.05
C ASP A 838 -17.07 -8.31 -28.89
N PRO A 839 -18.42 -8.44 -28.83
CA PRO A 839 -19.27 -7.29 -28.55
C PRO A 839 -19.00 -6.76 -27.12
N PRO A 840 -19.03 -5.44 -26.91
CA PRO A 840 -18.85 -4.84 -25.59
C PRO A 840 -20.01 -5.24 -24.66
N MET A 841 -19.71 -5.48 -23.38
CA MET A 841 -20.70 -5.81 -22.37
C MET A 841 -21.72 -4.67 -22.17
N ASP A 842 -22.90 -4.99 -21.65
CA ASP A 842 -23.81 -3.96 -21.15
C ASP A 842 -23.30 -3.41 -19.81
N TYR A 843 -23.13 -2.09 -19.76
CA TYR A 843 -22.65 -1.36 -18.58
C TYR A 843 -23.75 -0.52 -17.93
N THR A 844 -25.02 -0.89 -18.15
CA THR A 844 -26.15 -0.24 -17.51
C THR A 844 -26.01 -0.32 -15.98
N PRO A 845 -25.98 0.83 -15.27
CA PRO A 845 -25.77 0.83 -13.81
C PRO A 845 -26.91 0.14 -13.06
N ALA A 846 -26.58 -0.49 -11.93
CA ALA A 846 -27.57 -1.02 -11.01
C ALA A 846 -28.46 0.12 -10.44
N GLN A 847 -29.72 -0.19 -10.16
CA GLN A 847 -30.66 0.77 -9.58
C GLN A 847 -30.19 1.18 -8.18
N SER A 848 -29.93 2.47 -7.99
CA SER A 848 -29.49 3.02 -6.72
C SER A 848 -30.61 3.03 -5.68
N MET A 849 -30.31 2.66 -4.43
CA MET A 849 -31.24 2.80 -3.30
C MET A 849 -31.39 4.27 -2.89
N GLN A 850 -32.61 4.78 -2.79
CA GLN A 850 -32.87 6.15 -2.31
C GLN A 850 -33.44 6.08 -0.90
N LEU A 851 -33.01 6.98 -0.01
CA LEU A 851 -33.65 7.17 1.28
C LEU A 851 -34.96 7.96 1.13
N ASP A 852 -35.85 7.76 2.09
CA ASP A 852 -37.10 8.50 2.27
C ASP A 852 -36.92 9.83 3.03
N HIS A 853 -35.73 10.10 3.56
CA HIS A 853 -35.35 11.29 4.31
C HIS A 853 -34.04 11.92 3.81
N ASP A 854 -33.64 13.07 4.38
CA ASP A 854 -32.39 13.76 4.04
C ASP A 854 -31.22 12.97 4.63
N VAL A 855 -30.17 12.74 3.83
CA VAL A 855 -28.98 12.00 4.30
C VAL A 855 -28.34 12.73 5.49
N GLN A 856 -28.23 12.03 6.63
CA GLN A 856 -27.52 12.49 7.81
C GLN A 856 -26.08 11.94 7.85
N ILE A 857 -25.25 12.48 8.73
CA ILE A 857 -23.85 12.04 8.84
C ILE A 857 -23.74 10.65 9.44
N GLU A 858 -24.66 10.30 10.33
CA GLU A 858 -24.78 8.98 10.94
C GLU A 858 -25.05 7.90 9.89
N ASP A 859 -25.82 8.22 8.82
CA ASP A 859 -26.03 7.33 7.68
C ASP A 859 -24.74 7.08 6.92
N VAL A 860 -23.91 8.13 6.77
CA VAL A 860 -22.62 8.07 6.07
C VAL A 860 -21.60 7.24 6.86
N GLU A 861 -21.57 7.37 8.18
CA GLU A 861 -20.72 6.58 9.09
C GLU A 861 -21.12 5.09 9.09
N GLU A 862 -22.42 4.82 9.09
CA GLU A 862 -22.94 3.46 8.97
C GLU A 862 -22.64 2.88 7.58
N TYR A 863 -22.86 3.65 6.51
CA TYR A 863 -22.49 3.24 5.15
C TYR A 863 -21.01 2.93 5.02
N PHE A 864 -20.13 3.73 5.63
CA PHE A 864 -18.69 3.46 5.65
C PHE A 864 -18.39 2.07 6.23
N THR A 865 -19.00 1.75 7.37
CA THR A 865 -18.77 0.45 8.04
C THR A 865 -19.38 -0.69 7.24
N ASN A 866 -20.58 -0.50 6.68
CA ASN A 866 -21.25 -1.45 5.79
C ASN A 866 -20.49 -1.71 4.48
N TYR A 867 -19.79 -0.71 3.95
CA TYR A 867 -18.95 -0.86 2.77
C TYR A 867 -17.81 -1.86 3.02
N ILE A 868 -17.15 -1.79 4.19
CA ILE A 868 -16.05 -2.70 4.53
C ILE A 868 -16.54 -4.15 4.57
N VAL A 869 -17.76 -4.39 5.06
CA VAL A 869 -18.38 -5.73 5.06
C VAL A 869 -18.62 -6.25 3.65
N ASN A 870 -18.95 -5.38 2.70
CA ASN A 870 -19.40 -5.78 1.37
C ASN A 870 -18.38 -5.54 0.26
N ASP A 871 -17.14 -5.12 0.58
CA ASP A 871 -16.10 -4.92 -0.42
C ASP A 871 -15.61 -6.25 -1.01
N SER A 872 -16.06 -6.53 -2.23
CA SER A 872 -15.77 -7.76 -2.96
C SER A 872 -14.90 -7.54 -4.20
N LEU A 873 -14.48 -6.30 -4.49
CA LEU A 873 -13.81 -5.92 -5.74
C LEU A 873 -12.51 -6.73 -5.98
N GLY A 874 -11.66 -6.85 -4.96
CA GLY A 874 -10.42 -7.60 -5.03
C GLY A 874 -10.63 -9.12 -5.16
N ILE A 875 -11.70 -9.64 -4.55
CA ILE A 875 -12.06 -11.06 -4.62
C ILE A 875 -12.48 -11.41 -6.05
N ILE A 876 -13.34 -10.58 -6.66
CA ILE A 876 -13.83 -10.76 -8.04
C ILE A 876 -12.66 -10.70 -9.03
N ALA A 877 -11.77 -9.70 -8.92
CA ALA A 877 -10.62 -9.56 -9.81
C ALA A 877 -9.67 -10.76 -9.76
N ASN A 878 -9.38 -11.27 -8.56
CA ASN A 878 -8.55 -12.45 -8.38
C ASN A 878 -9.26 -13.70 -8.92
N ALA A 879 -10.55 -13.88 -8.62
CA ALA A 879 -11.32 -14.99 -9.14
C ALA A 879 -11.33 -15.03 -10.66
N HIS A 880 -11.55 -13.88 -11.30
CA HIS A 880 -11.53 -13.77 -12.76
C HIS A 880 -10.17 -14.17 -13.32
N THR A 881 -9.07 -13.69 -12.71
CA THR A 881 -7.71 -14.05 -13.13
C THR A 881 -7.48 -15.56 -13.10
N VAL A 882 -7.98 -16.25 -12.06
CA VAL A 882 -7.86 -17.70 -11.94
C VAL A 882 -8.74 -18.44 -12.94
N PHE A 883 -10.01 -18.08 -13.07
CA PHE A 883 -10.89 -18.76 -14.02
C PHE A 883 -10.46 -18.53 -15.48
N ALA A 884 -9.99 -17.32 -15.82
CA ALA A 884 -9.46 -17.03 -17.16
C ALA A 884 -8.18 -17.81 -17.46
N ASP A 885 -7.41 -18.18 -16.43
CA ASP A 885 -6.22 -19.02 -16.55
C ASP A 885 -6.54 -20.52 -16.56
N ARG A 886 -7.58 -20.96 -15.85
CA ARG A 886 -7.92 -22.39 -15.72
C ARG A 886 -8.79 -22.90 -16.86
N GLU A 887 -9.72 -22.09 -17.34
CA GLU A 887 -10.77 -22.52 -18.27
C GLU A 887 -10.27 -22.55 -19.73
N PRO A 888 -10.64 -23.55 -20.54
CA PRO A 888 -10.22 -23.64 -21.94
C PRO A 888 -10.65 -22.44 -22.80
N ARG A 889 -11.80 -21.84 -22.49
CA ARG A 889 -12.33 -20.64 -23.17
C ARG A 889 -11.77 -19.34 -22.60
N LYS A 890 -10.84 -19.40 -21.65
CA LYS A 890 -10.18 -18.25 -21.01
C LYS A 890 -11.20 -17.23 -20.50
N ALA A 891 -11.10 -15.96 -20.89
CA ALA A 891 -12.03 -14.90 -20.47
C ALA A 891 -13.43 -14.99 -21.10
N ARG A 892 -13.65 -15.87 -22.10
CA ARG A 892 -14.98 -16.19 -22.66
C ARG A 892 -15.70 -17.31 -21.91
N SER A 893 -15.13 -17.80 -20.81
CA SER A 893 -15.79 -18.81 -19.99
C SER A 893 -16.97 -18.19 -19.22
N GLU A 894 -17.99 -19.00 -18.95
CA GLU A 894 -19.19 -18.55 -18.23
C GLU A 894 -18.86 -17.94 -16.85
N PRO A 895 -17.96 -18.53 -16.02
CA PRO A 895 -17.53 -17.89 -14.78
C PRO A 895 -16.90 -16.51 -14.97
N CYS A 896 -16.07 -16.33 -16.00
CA CYS A 896 -15.40 -15.05 -16.27
C CYS A 896 -16.40 -13.96 -16.69
N LEU A 897 -17.38 -14.29 -17.54
CA LEU A 897 -18.41 -13.35 -17.97
C LEU A 897 -19.29 -12.89 -16.79
N GLN A 898 -19.73 -13.82 -15.94
CA GLN A 898 -20.46 -13.49 -14.71
C GLN A 898 -19.61 -12.62 -13.76
N LEU A 899 -18.32 -12.94 -13.60
CA LEU A 899 -17.42 -12.15 -12.78
C LEU A 899 -17.20 -10.74 -13.35
N ALA A 900 -17.17 -10.56 -14.68
CA ALA A 900 -17.05 -9.25 -15.31
C ALA A 900 -18.29 -8.37 -15.01
N GLU A 901 -19.50 -8.94 -15.06
CA GLU A 901 -20.74 -8.25 -14.67
C GLU A 901 -20.71 -7.84 -13.20
N LYS A 902 -20.37 -8.77 -12.29
CA LYS A 902 -20.24 -8.48 -10.86
C LYS A 902 -19.15 -7.46 -10.56
N PHE A 903 -18.07 -7.46 -11.33
CA PHE A 903 -16.99 -6.49 -11.20
C PHE A 903 -17.47 -5.08 -11.54
N SER A 904 -18.28 -4.91 -12.58
CA SER A 904 -18.91 -3.63 -12.93
C SER A 904 -19.73 -3.07 -11.76
N ILE A 905 -20.58 -3.91 -11.14
CA ILE A 905 -21.36 -3.54 -9.96
C ILE A 905 -20.44 -3.15 -8.79
N ALA A 906 -19.38 -3.92 -8.53
CA ALA A 906 -18.46 -3.66 -7.43
C ALA A 906 -17.65 -2.36 -7.61
N VAL A 907 -17.32 -1.97 -8.85
CA VAL A 907 -16.62 -0.70 -9.16
C VAL A 907 -17.48 0.50 -8.81
N ASP A 908 -18.79 0.41 -9.06
CA ASP A 908 -19.73 1.49 -8.80
C ASP A 908 -20.38 1.45 -7.41
N PHE A 909 -20.19 0.37 -6.64
CA PHE A 909 -20.67 0.25 -5.25
C PHE A 909 -20.36 1.48 -4.37
N PRO A 910 -19.15 2.11 -4.41
CA PRO A 910 -18.86 3.34 -3.67
C PRO A 910 -19.76 4.55 -3.99
N LYS A 911 -20.51 4.51 -5.11
CA LYS A 911 -21.37 5.59 -5.59
C LYS A 911 -22.85 5.20 -5.64
N THR A 912 -23.15 3.92 -5.83
CA THR A 912 -24.53 3.41 -5.95
C THR A 912 -25.08 2.90 -4.62
N GLY A 913 -24.20 2.43 -3.72
CA GLY A 913 -24.59 1.77 -2.48
C GLY A 913 -25.05 0.32 -2.67
N VAL A 914 -24.96 -0.23 -3.88
CA VAL A 914 -25.37 -1.61 -4.20
C VAL A 914 -24.15 -2.54 -4.19
N PRO A 915 -24.06 -3.52 -3.26
CA PRO A 915 -22.94 -4.44 -3.19
C PRO A 915 -23.03 -5.52 -4.27
N ALA A 916 -21.87 -6.01 -4.73
CA ALA A 916 -21.81 -7.13 -5.68
C ALA A 916 -21.81 -8.46 -4.93
N GLU A 917 -22.89 -9.22 -5.08
CA GLU A 917 -23.01 -10.57 -4.54
C GLU A 917 -22.29 -11.60 -5.43
N ILE A 918 -21.38 -12.37 -4.84
CA ILE A 918 -20.64 -13.43 -5.52
C ILE A 918 -21.31 -14.78 -5.23
N PRO A 919 -21.87 -15.46 -6.24
CA PRO A 919 -22.38 -16.82 -6.12
C PRO A 919 -21.34 -17.84 -5.62
N PRO A 920 -21.75 -18.89 -4.87
CA PRO A 920 -20.85 -19.90 -4.32
C PRO A 920 -19.91 -20.59 -5.33
N HIS A 921 -20.36 -20.79 -6.58
CA HIS A 921 -19.57 -21.44 -7.62
C HIS A 921 -18.45 -20.56 -8.19
N LEU A 922 -18.49 -19.26 -7.95
CA LEU A 922 -17.46 -18.31 -8.39
C LEU A 922 -16.35 -18.09 -7.35
N TYR A 923 -16.38 -18.80 -6.22
CA TYR A 923 -15.29 -18.78 -5.25
C TYR A 923 -14.19 -19.78 -5.63
N VAL A 924 -12.98 -19.25 -5.78
CA VAL A 924 -11.79 -20.02 -6.13
C VAL A 924 -11.24 -20.81 -4.95
N LYS A 925 -10.92 -22.10 -5.19
CA LYS A 925 -10.34 -23.02 -4.21
C LYS A 925 -8.83 -23.25 -4.39
N GLU A 926 -8.35 -23.17 -5.62
CA GLU A 926 -6.95 -23.40 -6.02
C GLU A 926 -6.48 -22.23 -6.88
N TYR A 927 -5.26 -21.76 -6.68
CA TYR A 927 -4.72 -20.58 -7.34
C TYR A 927 -3.56 -20.96 -8.28
N PRO A 928 -3.32 -20.24 -9.38
CA PRO A 928 -2.17 -20.49 -10.22
C PRO A 928 -0.86 -20.09 -9.54
N ASP A 929 0.24 -20.76 -9.91
CA ASP A 929 1.60 -20.57 -9.38
C ASP A 929 2.08 -19.12 -9.42
N PHE A 930 1.77 -18.39 -10.50
CA PHE A 930 2.18 -16.98 -10.66
C PHE A 930 1.51 -16.00 -9.68
N MET A 931 0.49 -16.42 -8.93
CA MET A 931 -0.13 -15.59 -7.88
C MET A 931 0.58 -15.68 -6.53
N GLU A 932 1.52 -16.63 -6.36
CA GLU A 932 2.38 -16.77 -5.18
C GLU A 932 1.60 -16.72 -3.85
N LYS A 933 0.57 -17.56 -3.70
CA LYS A 933 -0.25 -17.67 -2.49
C LYS A 933 0.20 -18.85 -1.61
N PRO A 934 1.17 -18.66 -0.68
CA PRO A 934 1.77 -19.78 0.07
C PRO A 934 0.75 -20.55 0.91
N ASP A 935 -0.25 -19.86 1.47
CA ASP A 935 -1.25 -20.45 2.36
C ASP A 935 -2.44 -21.09 1.64
N LYS A 936 -2.45 -21.09 0.30
CA LYS A 936 -3.54 -21.63 -0.51
C LYS A 936 -3.05 -22.80 -1.38
N PRO A 937 -3.90 -23.76 -1.74
CA PRO A 937 -3.57 -24.74 -2.76
C PRO A 937 -3.22 -24.05 -4.08
N THR A 938 -2.12 -24.47 -4.72
CA THR A 938 -1.66 -23.91 -5.98
C THR A 938 -1.47 -24.96 -7.08
N TYR A 939 -1.69 -24.56 -8.34
CA TYR A 939 -1.40 -25.37 -9.52
C TYR A 939 -0.45 -24.64 -10.48
N GLU A 940 0.32 -25.36 -11.29
CA GLU A 940 1.18 -24.75 -12.30
C GLU A 940 0.35 -24.33 -13.53
N SER A 941 0.26 -23.01 -13.80
CA SER A 941 -0.47 -22.50 -14.96
C SER A 941 0.24 -22.87 -16.26
N GLN A 942 -0.50 -23.44 -17.21
CA GLN A 942 0.01 -23.76 -18.56
C GLN A 942 -0.23 -22.62 -19.57
N ASN A 943 -0.91 -21.55 -19.17
CA ASN A 943 -1.19 -20.39 -20.01
C ASN A 943 -0.04 -19.38 -20.00
N VAL A 944 -0.13 -18.40 -20.91
CA VAL A 944 0.91 -17.38 -21.13
C VAL A 944 1.40 -16.69 -19.86
N ILE A 945 0.52 -16.35 -18.90
CA ILE A 945 0.93 -15.66 -17.67
C ILE A 945 1.84 -16.57 -16.82
N GLY A 946 1.52 -17.86 -16.71
CA GLY A 946 2.37 -18.85 -16.04
C GLY A 946 3.74 -18.98 -16.70
N LYS A 947 3.77 -19.07 -18.04
CA LYS A 947 5.02 -19.12 -18.82
C LYS A 947 5.88 -17.88 -18.59
N LEU A 948 5.27 -16.70 -18.70
CA LEU A 948 5.93 -15.41 -18.48
C LEU A 948 6.49 -15.28 -17.06
N PHE A 949 5.72 -15.68 -16.05
CA PHE A 949 6.15 -15.67 -14.65
C PHE A 949 7.38 -16.56 -14.45
N ARG A 950 7.34 -17.82 -14.90
CA ARG A 950 8.46 -18.76 -14.75
C ARG A 950 9.71 -18.29 -15.48
N ALA A 951 9.57 -17.63 -16.63
CA ALA A 951 10.69 -17.08 -17.38
C ALA A 951 11.46 -15.95 -16.65
N VAL A 952 10.86 -15.27 -15.68
CA VAL A 952 11.51 -14.19 -14.90
C VAL A 952 11.67 -14.52 -13.41
N LYS A 953 11.08 -15.62 -12.92
CA LYS A 953 11.04 -15.97 -11.50
C LYS A 953 12.43 -16.01 -10.87
N ASP A 954 13.41 -16.58 -11.57
CA ASP A 954 14.78 -16.76 -11.09
C ASP A 954 15.70 -15.57 -11.38
N ILE A 955 15.29 -14.68 -12.29
CA ILE A 955 16.05 -13.48 -12.68
C ILE A 955 15.63 -12.27 -11.83
N ALA A 956 14.37 -12.21 -11.41
CA ALA A 956 13.81 -11.12 -10.62
C ALA A 956 14.23 -11.24 -9.15
N PRO A 957 15.02 -10.29 -8.63
CA PRO A 957 15.53 -10.39 -7.27
C PRO A 957 14.41 -10.14 -6.24
N HIS A 958 14.40 -10.94 -5.17
CA HIS A 958 13.48 -10.77 -4.03
C HIS A 958 13.80 -9.53 -3.17
N THR A 959 15.05 -9.07 -3.22
CA THR A 959 15.57 -7.89 -2.52
C THR A 959 16.62 -7.23 -3.41
N SER A 960 16.77 -5.91 -3.33
CA SER A 960 17.82 -5.20 -4.07
C SER A 960 19.20 -5.60 -3.51
N CYS A 961 19.89 -6.51 -4.16
CA CYS A 961 21.29 -6.83 -3.85
C CYS A 961 22.18 -5.75 -4.46
N ILE A 962 22.19 -4.58 -3.82
CA ILE A 962 23.02 -3.44 -4.22
C ILE A 962 24.36 -3.59 -3.51
N ARG A 963 25.47 -3.40 -4.26
CA ARG A 963 26.79 -3.34 -3.63
C ARG A 963 26.83 -2.16 -2.65
N LEU A 964 27.11 -2.44 -1.38
CA LEU A 964 27.26 -1.42 -0.35
C LEU A 964 28.43 -0.50 -0.73
N PHE A 965 28.25 0.80 -0.53
CA PHE A 965 29.35 1.77 -0.65
C PHE A 965 30.27 1.63 0.56
N THR A 966 31.33 0.81 0.43
CA THR A 966 32.33 0.61 1.48
C THR A 966 33.45 1.64 1.39
N LYS A 967 34.28 1.73 2.44
CA LYS A 967 35.48 2.58 2.43
C LYS A 967 36.44 2.25 1.29
N GLU A 968 36.54 0.99 0.88
CA GLU A 968 37.32 0.58 -0.29
C GLU A 968 36.72 1.07 -1.61
N VAL A 969 35.38 1.06 -1.73
CA VAL A 969 34.70 1.62 -2.89
C VAL A 969 34.94 3.12 -2.94
N ALA A 970 34.80 3.84 -1.83
CA ALA A 970 35.11 5.26 -1.73
C ALA A 970 36.54 5.58 -2.24
N ARG A 971 37.55 4.84 -1.78
CA ARG A 971 38.94 4.99 -2.26
C ARG A 971 39.12 4.80 -3.76
N ARG A 972 38.35 3.90 -4.37
CA ARG A 972 38.48 3.55 -5.80
C ARG A 972 37.66 4.46 -6.72
N SER A 973 36.60 5.07 -6.19
CA SER A 973 35.60 5.81 -6.98
C SER A 973 35.62 7.32 -6.72
N TYR A 974 36.42 7.79 -5.75
CA TYR A 974 36.67 9.21 -5.56
C TYR A 974 37.27 9.81 -6.83
N ASP A 975 36.66 10.88 -7.32
CA ASP A 975 37.03 11.56 -8.57
C ASP A 975 37.78 12.87 -8.25
N PRO A 976 39.13 12.91 -8.38
CA PRO A 976 39.90 14.10 -8.07
C PRO A 976 39.58 15.29 -8.98
N ASP A 977 38.99 15.06 -10.15
CA ASP A 977 38.55 16.15 -11.03
C ASP A 977 37.44 17.00 -10.40
N MET A 978 36.76 16.48 -9.37
CA MET A 978 35.75 17.22 -8.61
C MET A 978 36.34 18.21 -7.61
N GLU A 979 37.66 18.24 -7.41
CA GLU A 979 38.34 19.21 -6.54
C GLU A 979 38.54 20.56 -7.26
N VAL A 980 38.02 21.62 -6.62
CA VAL A 980 38.11 23.00 -7.07
C VAL A 980 38.81 23.82 -5.99
N ASP A 981 39.77 24.65 -6.38
CA ASP A 981 40.55 25.46 -5.45
C ASP A 981 39.64 26.27 -4.49
N GLY A 982 39.93 26.21 -3.19
CA GLY A 982 39.16 26.89 -2.14
C GLY A 982 38.02 26.06 -1.53
N PHE A 983 37.85 24.79 -1.93
CA PHE A 983 36.82 23.93 -1.35
C PHE A 983 37.04 23.64 0.14
N GLU A 984 38.29 23.67 0.60
CA GLU A 984 38.66 23.41 1.99
C GLU A 984 38.02 24.39 2.98
N ASP A 985 37.81 25.64 2.55
CA ASP A 985 37.18 26.70 3.36
C ASP A 985 35.70 26.41 3.64
N HIS A 986 35.07 25.52 2.86
CA HIS A 986 33.64 25.17 2.95
C HIS A 986 33.40 23.79 3.57
N ILE A 987 34.43 23.08 4.03
CA ILE A 987 34.31 21.70 4.54
C ILE A 987 33.44 21.62 5.79
N ASP A 988 33.61 22.51 6.76
CA ASP A 988 32.85 22.49 8.01
C ASP A 988 31.34 22.69 7.75
N ASP A 989 30.99 23.63 6.86
CA ASP A 989 29.62 23.87 6.43
C ASP A 989 29.06 22.67 5.65
N ALA A 990 29.86 22.05 4.79
CA ALA A 990 29.47 20.85 4.05
C ALA A 990 29.18 19.66 4.98
N ILE A 991 29.99 19.45 6.03
CA ILE A 991 29.76 18.41 7.05
C ILE A 991 28.43 18.66 7.77
N TYR A 992 28.16 19.91 8.15
CA TYR A 992 26.92 20.29 8.84
C TYR A 992 25.69 20.01 7.96
N HIS A 993 25.69 20.50 6.71
CA HIS A 993 24.58 20.29 5.78
C HIS A 993 24.39 18.83 5.37
N LYS A 994 25.49 18.09 5.18
CA LYS A 994 25.41 16.64 4.92
C LYS A 994 24.79 15.90 6.10
N GLY A 995 25.22 16.19 7.32
CA GLY A 995 24.66 15.59 8.53
C GLY A 995 23.15 15.81 8.64
N ASN A 996 22.68 17.03 8.35
CA ASN A 996 21.26 17.35 8.36
C ASN A 996 20.48 16.65 7.23
N TYR A 997 21.04 16.61 6.02
CA TYR A 997 20.42 15.90 4.90
C TYR A 997 20.27 14.41 5.18
N ASP A 998 21.35 13.75 5.60
CA ASP A 998 21.37 12.32 5.89
C ASP A 998 20.41 11.96 7.03
N TYR A 999 20.34 12.82 8.05
CA TYR A 999 19.40 12.65 9.16
C TYR A 999 17.94 12.71 8.67
N LYS A 1000 17.57 13.73 7.89
CA LYS A 1000 16.20 13.90 7.36
C LYS A 1000 15.83 12.79 6.37
N LEU A 1001 16.73 12.41 5.46
CA LEU A 1001 16.49 11.33 4.50
C LEU A 1001 16.35 9.97 5.21
N GLY A 1002 17.23 9.69 6.16
CA GLY A 1002 17.18 8.46 6.94
C GLY A 1002 15.90 8.36 7.78
N ASN A 1003 15.40 9.47 8.35
CA ASN A 1003 14.12 9.48 9.07
C ASN A 1003 12.94 9.11 8.15
N LEU A 1004 12.93 9.60 6.91
CA LEU A 1004 11.92 9.17 5.92
C LEU A 1004 12.03 7.68 5.61
N MET A 1005 13.25 7.18 5.38
CA MET A 1005 13.49 5.77 5.08
C MET A 1005 13.01 4.86 6.22
N ASP A 1006 13.39 5.17 7.45
CA ASP A 1006 13.00 4.40 8.64
C ASP A 1006 11.49 4.43 8.85
N TYR A 1007 10.85 5.60 8.71
CA TYR A 1007 9.40 5.75 8.88
C TYR A 1007 8.61 4.88 7.89
N TYR A 1008 8.99 4.86 6.61
CA TYR A 1008 8.33 4.04 5.59
C TYR A 1008 8.83 2.58 5.53
N GLY A 1009 9.87 2.24 6.29
CA GLY A 1009 10.53 0.93 6.26
C GLY A 1009 11.25 0.64 4.93
N ILE A 1010 11.77 1.68 4.27
CA ILE A 1010 12.53 1.56 3.01
C ILE A 1010 13.99 1.30 3.34
N LYS A 1011 14.58 0.27 2.72
CA LYS A 1011 15.90 -0.22 3.11
C LYS A 1011 17.07 0.58 2.54
N THR A 1012 16.94 1.07 1.31
CA THR A 1012 18.08 1.65 0.57
C THR A 1012 17.78 3.06 0.08
N GLU A 1013 18.82 3.89 -0.01
CA GLU A 1013 18.73 5.26 -0.51
C GLU A 1013 18.21 5.29 -1.96
N ALA A 1014 18.67 4.37 -2.81
CA ALA A 1014 18.21 4.33 -4.20
C ALA A 1014 16.72 4.01 -4.34
N GLU A 1015 16.14 3.16 -3.49
CA GLU A 1015 14.70 2.84 -3.53
C GLU A 1015 13.84 4.08 -3.27
N ILE A 1016 14.19 4.88 -2.24
CA ILE A 1016 13.42 6.07 -1.88
C ILE A 1016 13.59 7.18 -2.92
N LEU A 1017 14.78 7.36 -3.48
CA LEU A 1017 15.04 8.38 -4.50
C LEU A 1017 14.37 8.04 -5.83
N THR A 1018 14.56 6.83 -6.34
CA THR A 1018 13.96 6.42 -7.63
C THR A 1018 12.43 6.27 -7.56
N GLY A 1019 11.85 6.10 -6.36
CA GLY A 1019 10.47 5.67 -6.19
C GLY A 1019 10.24 4.20 -6.58
N SER A 1020 11.30 3.47 -6.90
CA SER A 1020 11.31 2.05 -7.24
C SER A 1020 11.38 1.18 -5.99
N ILE A 1021 10.49 1.45 -5.03
CA ILE A 1021 10.47 0.79 -3.72
C ILE A 1021 10.15 -0.71 -3.90
N MET A 1022 11.00 -1.56 -3.33
CA MET A 1022 10.94 -3.02 -3.44
C MET A 1022 10.11 -3.62 -2.30
N LYS A 1023 10.32 -3.13 -1.07
CA LYS A 1023 9.57 -3.52 0.12
C LYS A 1023 9.34 -2.29 1.00
N MET A 1024 8.16 -2.20 1.60
CA MET A 1024 7.80 -1.18 2.60
C MET A 1024 7.40 -1.88 3.90
N SER A 1025 7.33 -1.11 4.99
CA SER A 1025 6.63 -1.56 6.20
C SER A 1025 5.14 -1.86 5.87
N LYS A 1026 4.54 -2.83 6.58
CA LYS A 1026 3.16 -3.30 6.34
C LYS A 1026 2.13 -2.17 6.48
N SER A 1027 2.41 -1.15 7.31
CA SER A 1027 1.54 0.02 7.47
C SER A 1027 1.42 0.88 6.21
N PHE A 1028 2.28 0.68 5.21
CA PHE A 1028 2.36 1.48 3.99
C PHE A 1028 2.21 0.64 2.73
N THR A 1029 1.69 1.26 1.67
CA THR A 1029 1.56 0.61 0.36
C THR A 1029 2.09 1.52 -0.75
N LYS A 1030 2.79 0.93 -1.74
CA LYS A 1030 3.27 1.67 -2.92
C LYS A 1030 2.14 2.39 -3.66
N ARG A 1031 0.92 1.86 -3.63
CA ARG A 1031 -0.25 2.47 -4.29
C ARG A 1031 -0.67 3.79 -3.65
N ARG A 1032 -0.59 3.89 -2.33
CA ARG A 1032 -1.07 5.04 -1.55
C ARG A 1032 0.04 6.05 -1.28
N ASP A 1033 1.23 5.55 -0.92
CA ASP A 1033 2.24 6.36 -0.26
C ASP A 1033 3.40 6.79 -1.21
N ALA A 1034 3.54 6.17 -2.38
CA ALA A 1034 4.68 6.45 -3.28
C ALA A 1034 4.73 7.90 -3.79
N GLU A 1035 3.58 8.52 -4.06
CA GLU A 1035 3.53 9.92 -4.48
C GLU A 1035 3.96 10.86 -3.36
N ALA A 1036 3.44 10.65 -2.14
CA ALA A 1036 3.83 11.36 -0.92
C ALA A 1036 5.35 11.28 -0.68
N ILE A 1037 5.92 10.07 -0.76
CA ILE A 1037 7.36 9.84 -0.60
C ILE A 1037 8.16 10.59 -1.67
N GLY A 1038 7.76 10.49 -2.94
CA GLY A 1038 8.45 11.18 -4.03
C GLY A 1038 8.45 12.70 -3.86
N MET A 1039 7.39 13.28 -3.29
CA MET A 1039 7.33 14.71 -3.00
C MET A 1039 8.12 15.09 -1.74
N ALA A 1040 8.11 14.26 -0.70
CA ALA A 1040 8.93 14.44 0.49
C ALA A 1040 10.43 14.52 0.12
N VAL A 1041 10.88 13.59 -0.72
CA VAL A 1041 12.25 13.58 -1.26
C VAL A 1041 12.52 14.85 -2.07
N ARG A 1042 11.59 15.28 -2.93
CA ARG A 1042 11.75 16.52 -3.71
C ARG A 1042 11.87 17.75 -2.82
N ALA A 1043 11.03 17.85 -1.79
CA ALA A 1043 11.05 18.95 -0.83
C ALA A 1043 12.38 18.99 -0.07
N LEU A 1044 12.87 17.85 0.41
CA LEU A 1044 14.18 17.75 1.07
C LEU A 1044 15.33 18.21 0.16
N ARG A 1045 15.32 17.80 -1.12
CA ARG A 1045 16.36 18.23 -2.07
C ARG A 1045 16.28 19.72 -2.39
N LYS A 1046 15.07 20.28 -2.44
CA LYS A 1046 14.89 21.73 -2.60
C LYS A 1046 15.38 22.50 -1.38
N GLU A 1047 15.11 21.98 -0.18
CA GLU A 1047 15.65 22.53 1.07
C GLU A 1047 17.19 22.50 1.07
N ALA A 1048 17.79 21.37 0.68
CA ALA A 1048 19.24 21.29 0.50
C ALA A 1048 19.77 22.31 -0.51
N ARG A 1049 19.13 22.46 -1.67
CA ARG A 1049 19.48 23.52 -2.63
C ARG A 1049 19.31 24.94 -2.09
N ALA A 1050 18.44 25.16 -1.12
CA ALA A 1050 18.30 26.45 -0.46
C ALA A 1050 19.51 26.72 0.46
N TRP A 1051 19.94 25.73 1.26
CA TRP A 1051 21.16 25.82 2.07
C TRP A 1051 22.39 26.15 1.24
N PHE A 1052 22.50 25.56 0.03
CA PHE A 1052 23.58 25.88 -0.89
C PHE A 1052 23.61 27.37 -1.29
N LYS A 1053 22.44 27.99 -1.41
CA LYS A 1053 22.25 29.41 -1.81
C LYS A 1053 22.28 30.39 -0.64
N GLU A 1054 22.29 29.91 0.60
CA GLU A 1054 22.43 30.78 1.78
C GLU A 1054 23.86 31.36 1.81
N LYS A 1055 23.93 32.69 1.99
CA LYS A 1055 25.11 33.54 1.71
C LYS A 1055 26.28 33.30 2.67
N SER A 1056 27.45 33.04 2.10
CA SER A 1056 28.76 33.15 2.76
C SER A 1056 29.53 34.33 2.15
N GLY A 1057 29.36 35.54 2.70
CA GLY A 1057 30.33 36.66 2.69
C GLY A 1057 30.88 37.28 1.38
N SER A 1058 31.12 36.56 0.29
CA SER A 1058 31.71 37.07 -0.96
C SER A 1058 31.35 36.19 -2.17
N ASP A 1059 30.20 36.45 -2.79
CA ASP A 1059 29.69 35.66 -3.91
C ASP A 1059 30.44 35.98 -5.23
N THR A 1060 31.54 35.27 -5.52
CA THR A 1060 32.04 35.08 -6.90
C THR A 1060 31.51 33.75 -7.46
N GLU A 1061 31.37 33.59 -8.78
CA GLU A 1061 30.97 32.30 -9.37
C GLU A 1061 31.91 31.15 -8.96
N ASP A 1062 33.19 31.45 -8.75
CA ASP A 1062 34.22 30.51 -8.26
C ASP A 1062 33.90 29.94 -6.87
N ASP A 1063 33.24 30.72 -5.99
CA ASP A 1063 32.88 30.27 -4.62
C ASP A 1063 31.79 29.19 -4.65
N ALA A 1064 30.88 29.26 -5.62
CA ALA A 1064 29.85 28.25 -5.80
C ALA A 1064 30.44 26.89 -6.25
N TYR A 1065 31.46 26.90 -7.10
CA TYR A 1065 32.14 25.67 -7.53
C TYR A 1065 32.95 25.04 -6.39
N ALA A 1066 33.67 25.86 -5.60
CA ALA A 1066 34.38 25.42 -4.40
C ALA A 1066 33.40 24.80 -3.36
N LYS A 1067 32.25 25.43 -3.12
CA LYS A 1067 31.21 24.89 -2.21
C LYS A 1067 30.62 23.57 -2.71
N ALA A 1068 30.35 23.45 -4.02
CA ALA A 1068 29.86 22.19 -4.61
C ALA A 1068 30.91 21.07 -4.53
N SER A 1069 32.18 21.42 -4.76
CA SER A 1069 33.33 20.53 -4.58
C SER A 1069 33.43 20.03 -3.14
N ALA A 1070 33.28 20.91 -2.14
CA ALA A 1070 33.27 20.52 -0.73
C ALA A 1070 32.15 19.52 -0.41
N TRP A 1071 30.93 19.73 -0.96
CA TRP A 1071 29.81 18.80 -0.79
C TRP A 1071 30.12 17.41 -1.35
N TYR A 1072 30.75 17.35 -2.52
CA TYR A 1072 31.23 16.09 -3.12
C TYR A 1072 32.31 15.45 -2.23
N HIS A 1073 33.30 16.22 -1.82
CA HIS A 1073 34.44 15.76 -1.01
C HIS A 1073 33.99 15.10 0.30
N VAL A 1074 33.19 15.79 1.11
CA VAL A 1074 32.71 15.26 2.40
C VAL A 1074 31.77 14.05 2.26
N THR A 1075 31.32 13.77 1.04
CA THR A 1075 30.46 12.63 0.72
C THR A 1075 31.24 11.43 0.19
N TYR A 1076 32.17 11.65 -0.74
CA TYR A 1076 32.85 10.57 -1.47
C TYR A 1076 34.25 10.26 -0.92
N HIS A 1077 34.91 11.21 -0.25
CA HIS A 1077 36.28 11.00 0.23
C HIS A 1077 36.32 9.96 1.37
N PRO A 1078 37.26 8.99 1.34
CA PRO A 1078 37.28 7.85 2.27
C PRO A 1078 37.48 8.22 3.75
N ASP A 1079 37.95 9.43 4.04
CA ASP A 1079 38.14 9.91 5.41
C ASP A 1079 36.81 10.28 6.09
N TYR A 1080 35.78 10.61 5.30
CA TYR A 1080 34.45 10.94 5.81
C TYR A 1080 33.49 9.74 5.81
N TRP A 1081 33.94 8.57 5.32
CA TRP A 1081 33.14 7.36 5.30
C TRP A 1081 32.81 6.90 6.73
N GLY A 1082 31.51 6.79 7.03
CA GLY A 1082 31.02 6.41 8.36
C GLY A 1082 31.02 7.52 9.41
N CYS A 1083 31.32 8.77 9.03
CA CYS A 1083 31.28 9.91 9.95
C CYS A 1083 29.86 10.38 10.27
N TYR A 1084 28.87 10.06 9.42
CA TYR A 1084 27.47 10.47 9.53
C TYR A 1084 26.59 9.35 10.11
N ASN A 1085 25.37 9.68 10.54
CA ASN A 1085 24.40 8.71 11.09
C ASN A 1085 24.89 7.89 12.30
N GLN A 1086 25.83 8.43 13.10
CA GLN A 1086 26.42 7.73 14.23
C GLN A 1086 25.35 7.24 15.23
N GLY A 1087 25.37 5.95 15.55
CA GLY A 1087 24.43 5.32 16.48
C GLY A 1087 23.06 4.96 15.90
N MET A 1088 22.78 5.23 14.62
CA MET A 1088 21.49 4.90 13.97
C MET A 1088 21.53 3.60 13.13
N ASN A 1089 22.71 3.00 12.93
CA ASN A 1089 22.91 1.80 12.10
C ASN A 1089 22.29 1.95 10.70
N ARG A 1090 22.59 3.08 10.04
CA ARG A 1090 22.20 3.42 8.67
C ARG A 1090 23.44 3.36 7.78
N ASP A 1091 23.22 3.10 6.49
CA ASP A 1091 24.29 3.13 5.48
C ASP A 1091 24.82 4.56 5.23
N HIS A 1092 25.96 4.65 4.53
CA HIS A 1092 26.53 5.92 4.07
C HIS A 1092 25.81 6.40 2.81
N PHE A 1093 25.15 7.56 2.88
CA PHE A 1093 24.33 8.11 1.79
C PHE A 1093 25.13 8.98 0.82
N LEU A 1094 24.81 8.87 -0.47
CA LEU A 1094 25.51 9.48 -1.60
C LEU A 1094 24.73 10.60 -2.31
N SER A 1095 23.43 10.76 -2.06
CA SER A 1095 22.59 11.68 -2.86
C SER A 1095 22.73 13.16 -2.54
N PHE A 1096 23.33 13.51 -1.40
CA PHE A 1096 23.50 14.89 -0.95
C PHE A 1096 24.15 15.83 -1.99
N PRO A 1097 25.38 15.56 -2.50
CA PRO A 1097 26.04 16.43 -3.48
C PRO A 1097 25.22 16.58 -4.78
N TRP A 1098 24.51 15.53 -5.17
CA TRP A 1098 23.65 15.53 -6.36
C TRP A 1098 22.37 16.39 -6.22
N CYS A 1099 22.16 17.05 -5.07
CA CYS A 1099 21.18 18.13 -4.96
C CYS A 1099 21.56 19.34 -5.82
N VAL A 1100 22.87 19.58 -6.02
CA VAL A 1100 23.46 20.65 -6.85
C VAL A 1100 24.18 20.07 -8.07
N TYR A 1101 23.54 19.06 -8.69
CA TYR A 1101 24.09 18.33 -9.82
C TYR A 1101 24.49 19.23 -11.00
N ASP A 1102 23.82 20.36 -11.18
CA ASP A 1102 24.10 21.36 -12.21
C ASP A 1102 25.54 21.89 -12.11
N ARG A 1103 26.01 22.20 -10.89
CA ARG A 1103 27.37 22.68 -10.65
C ARG A 1103 28.42 21.58 -10.75
N LEU A 1104 28.13 20.40 -10.21
CA LEU A 1104 29.05 19.24 -10.30
C LEU A 1104 29.28 18.79 -11.74
N VAL A 1105 28.22 18.81 -12.55
CA VAL A 1105 28.28 18.51 -13.99
C VAL A 1105 29.13 19.54 -14.74
N GLU A 1106 29.02 20.82 -14.41
CA GLU A 1106 29.86 21.89 -14.98
C GLU A 1106 31.35 21.69 -14.62
N ILE A 1107 31.67 21.44 -13.34
CA ILE A 1107 33.05 21.16 -12.89
C ILE A 1107 33.66 20.01 -13.72
N LYS A 1108 32.92 18.92 -13.88
CA LYS A 1108 33.41 17.76 -14.64
C LYS A 1108 33.59 18.07 -16.13
N LYS A 1109 32.68 18.83 -16.74
CA LYS A 1109 32.77 19.24 -18.15
C LYS A 1109 33.98 20.13 -18.40
N ASP A 1110 34.28 21.06 -17.51
CA ASP A 1110 35.40 21.98 -17.64
C ASP A 1110 36.74 21.25 -17.54
N LYS A 1111 36.91 20.38 -16.54
CA LYS A 1111 38.12 19.55 -16.38
C LYS A 1111 38.31 18.58 -17.54
N THR A 1112 37.23 17.99 -18.07
CA THR A 1112 37.30 17.11 -19.26
C THR A 1112 37.68 17.90 -20.53
N SER A 1113 37.22 19.15 -20.65
CA SER A 1113 37.58 20.03 -21.77
C SER A 1113 39.05 20.45 -21.71
N ILE A 1114 39.57 20.73 -20.51
CA ILE A 1114 40.98 21.01 -20.27
C ILE A 1114 41.83 19.74 -20.52
N GLY A 1115 41.40 18.58 -20.03
CA GLY A 1115 42.06 17.29 -20.22
C GLY A 1115 42.10 16.82 -21.69
N ASN A 1116 41.16 17.23 -22.53
CA ASN A 1116 41.19 16.98 -23.98
C ASN A 1116 42.03 18.02 -24.76
N ALA A 1117 42.28 19.20 -24.20
CA ALA A 1117 43.18 20.20 -24.78
C ALA A 1117 44.66 19.85 -24.56
N PHE A 1118 45.00 19.18 -23.46
CA PHE A 1118 46.37 18.77 -23.14
C PHE A 1118 47.00 17.78 -24.14
N PRO A 1119 46.33 16.70 -24.63
CA PRO A 1119 46.89 15.83 -25.66
C PRO A 1119 47.11 16.55 -27.00
N ALA A 1120 46.26 17.51 -27.36
CA ALA A 1120 46.40 18.30 -28.58
C ALA A 1120 47.60 19.26 -28.49
N LEU A 1121 47.84 19.86 -27.32
CA LEU A 1121 49.02 20.66 -27.03
C LEU A 1121 50.29 19.81 -26.90
N GLU A 1122 50.23 18.61 -26.29
CA GLU A 1122 51.35 17.68 -26.22
C GLU A 1122 51.73 17.12 -27.59
N GLN A 1123 50.75 16.92 -28.48
CA GLN A 1123 50.97 16.51 -29.86
C GLN A 1123 51.54 17.66 -30.70
N GLN A 1124 51.14 18.91 -30.45
CA GLN A 1124 51.79 20.10 -31.02
C GLN A 1124 53.21 20.32 -30.47
N PHE A 1125 53.45 20.10 -29.18
CA PHE A 1125 54.78 20.20 -28.56
C PHE A 1125 55.71 19.06 -29.02
N ARG A 1126 55.22 17.83 -29.18
CA ARG A 1126 56.01 16.70 -29.74
C ARG A 1126 56.30 16.86 -31.24
N GLN A 1127 55.47 17.59 -31.97
CA GLN A 1127 55.77 17.99 -33.36
C GLN A 1127 56.77 19.17 -33.41
N GLY A 1128 56.72 20.11 -32.46
CA GLY A 1128 57.68 21.20 -32.33
C GLY A 1128 59.09 20.77 -31.89
N LEU A 1129 59.21 19.74 -31.05
CA LEU A 1129 60.49 19.19 -30.56
C LEU A 1129 61.16 18.20 -31.53
N ARG A 1130 60.59 17.95 -32.72
CA ARG A 1130 61.24 17.24 -33.83
C ARG A 1130 61.84 18.18 -34.89
N MET A 1131 61.83 19.49 -34.63
CA MET A 1131 62.40 20.52 -35.51
C MET A 1131 63.55 21.31 -34.85
N TYR A 1132 64.30 20.68 -33.94
CA TYR A 1132 65.61 21.16 -33.49
C TYR A 1132 66.59 20.00 -33.33
#